data_AF-A0A7Z9QSB7-F1
#
_entry.id   AF-A0A7Z9QSB7-F1
#
_cell.length_a   1.000
_cell.length_b   1.000
_cell.length_c   1.000
_cell.angle_alpha   90.00
_cell.angle_beta   90.00
_cell.angle_gamma   90.00
#
_symmetry.space_group_name_H-M   'P 1'
#
loop_
_entity.id
_entity.type
_entity.pdbx_description
1 polymer ?
#
loop_
_entity_poly.entity_id
_entity_poly.type
_entity_poly.pdbx_seq_one_letter_code
_entity_poly.pdbx_strand_id
1 'polypeptide(L)'
;MKVHVIDLSPDATEQDLQEACSKTIQLCYKDDTDFNKNTYDLNIDVDTSSNHVHLVKGVTYTDEMGNCTNRDIETITQTQWIRKEFWIDQPAADNAELLVYIKNKPNAGNRLRITVNDQKTVIFEEVEVREYWNDCWTSIPIPVDILHAGLNTFILQAEGDESWEVLIEQSRLPNHSAKSRDAGRNWDDEHLGVNDACDGEYMIRLKMDQYPPRGTMQSGVIDIGQLAALDGIAVPCSLNQLEFNLGTETIPNTKVDFEYRLGSTSEYGLETWTDWTPTTDSTPNRFRYLQWKMVLSTDDPLITPYVKELEIGVDVHIPEQMDQPKLEIIQQRMPEQVWSSHHFSYLSSDAKRAQIFRERWKLDDVIAGATSEFDQFVRLSEWARHQWENGWDMGAIDFCPPWDGLLILELASRQLGLGMCTHYSTVFVHACASLGLIARTLVIRCHCVAEVWSEEHDKWIMIDTGGDSNDQTKATYYYVKNGVPMSTLEIHNAWINQDFDGVGIQPEHAAKRFENDITSRAQLFERFCIHLRNDELRTLSPGEPEHGLGSYHYDGYLWWKDAQTPPHPWFSKHSSREGDFYWTPNHVEIRLSRSNHPEILDVDLSTQMPNIGDYLAKMGDNDWISVPNRFSWKLRRGENQLRVKATNKFGWESKENHLITKSY
;
A
#
# COMPACT_ATOMS: atom_id res chain seq x y z
N MET A 1 3.29 -15.64 -13.15
CA MET A 1 3.34 -17.09 -12.92
C MET A 1 2.97 -17.79 -14.22
N LYS A 2 3.84 -18.69 -14.70
CA LYS A 2 3.54 -19.59 -15.82
C LYS A 2 2.92 -20.87 -15.27
N VAL A 3 1.90 -21.40 -15.95
CA VAL A 3 1.23 -22.64 -15.56
C VAL A 3 1.38 -23.66 -16.68
N HIS A 4 1.85 -24.86 -16.34
CA HIS A 4 1.88 -26.01 -17.24
C HIS A 4 1.01 -27.11 -16.65
N VAL A 5 0.13 -27.70 -17.46
CA VAL A 5 -0.70 -28.84 -17.05
C VAL A 5 -0.30 -30.03 -17.91
N ILE A 6 0.11 -31.11 -17.26
CA ILE A 6 0.59 -32.33 -17.92
C ILE A 6 -0.36 -33.47 -17.56
N ASP A 7 -0.91 -34.11 -18.58
CA ASP A 7 -1.63 -35.37 -18.42
C ASP A 7 -0.59 -36.49 -18.30
N LEU A 8 -0.67 -37.29 -17.24
CA LEU A 8 0.18 -38.48 -17.09
C LEU A 8 -0.31 -39.54 -18.10
N SER A 9 0.41 -39.67 -19.22
CA SER A 9 0.20 -40.74 -20.21
C SER A 9 0.80 -42.07 -19.70
N PRO A 10 0.07 -43.19 -19.76
CA PRO A 10 0.61 -44.49 -19.39
C PRO A 10 1.38 -45.12 -20.56
N ASP A 11 2.66 -45.43 -20.37
CA ASP A 11 3.35 -46.49 -21.14
C ASP A 11 2.85 -47.87 -20.64
N ALA A 12 1.55 -48.12 -20.74
CA ALA A 12 0.94 -49.30 -20.13
C ALA A 12 -0.16 -49.90 -21.04
N THR A 13 -0.17 -51.22 -21.10
CA THR A 13 -0.93 -52.09 -22.01
C THR A 13 -2.44 -52.03 -21.80
N GLU A 14 -3.25 -52.60 -22.71
CA GLU A 14 -4.73 -52.60 -22.75
C GLU A 14 -5.50 -53.02 -21.46
N GLN A 15 -4.81 -53.38 -20.38
CA GLN A 15 -5.39 -53.58 -19.05
C GLN A 15 -5.35 -52.33 -18.14
N ASP A 16 -4.62 -51.29 -18.54
CA ASP A 16 -4.35 -50.06 -17.77
C ASP A 16 -5.25 -48.87 -18.18
N LEU A 17 -6.21 -49.11 -19.07
CA LEU A 17 -7.20 -48.11 -19.53
C LEU A 17 -8.23 -47.71 -18.44
N GLN A 18 -8.06 -48.15 -17.19
CA GLN A 18 -8.84 -47.74 -16.02
C GLN A 18 -8.15 -46.67 -15.13
N GLU A 19 -6.97 -46.15 -15.50
CA GLU A 19 -6.15 -45.25 -14.64
C GLU A 19 -6.02 -43.79 -15.12
N ALA A 20 -6.96 -43.25 -15.90
CA ALA A 20 -6.91 -41.87 -16.42
C ALA A 20 -7.42 -40.79 -15.42
N CYS A 21 -6.96 -40.80 -14.16
CA CYS A 21 -7.51 -39.93 -13.10
C CYS A 21 -6.49 -39.04 -12.38
N SER A 22 -5.26 -38.91 -12.87
CA SER A 22 -4.23 -38.06 -12.22
C SER A 22 -3.71 -36.97 -13.17
N LYS A 23 -3.54 -35.76 -12.64
CA LYS A 23 -2.97 -34.61 -13.36
C LYS A 23 -1.89 -33.94 -12.55
N THR A 24 -0.88 -33.43 -13.26
CA THR A 24 0.19 -32.62 -12.69
C THR A 24 0.05 -31.17 -13.15
N ILE A 25 -0.04 -30.25 -12.20
CA ILE A 25 -0.04 -28.81 -12.43
C ILE A 25 1.31 -28.25 -11.96
N GLN A 26 2.06 -27.65 -12.86
CA GLN A 26 3.30 -26.95 -12.53
C GLN A 26 3.07 -25.45 -12.51
N LEU A 27 3.35 -24.82 -11.37
CA LEU A 27 3.34 -23.37 -11.19
C LEU A 27 4.79 -22.88 -11.15
N CYS A 28 5.17 -22.04 -12.10
CA CYS A 28 6.54 -21.56 -12.26
C CYS A 28 6.63 -20.05 -12.04
N TYR A 29 7.56 -19.66 -11.18
CA TYR A 29 7.98 -18.29 -10.92
C TYR A 29 9.46 -18.16 -11.28
N LYS A 30 9.79 -17.34 -12.28
CA LYS A 30 11.15 -17.26 -12.85
C LYS A 30 11.75 -15.86 -12.93
N ASP A 31 10.93 -14.84 -12.74
CA ASP A 31 11.30 -13.45 -12.90
C ASP A 31 10.51 -12.54 -11.94
N ASP A 32 10.90 -11.27 -11.90
CA ASP A 32 10.26 -10.23 -11.12
C ASP A 32 8.75 -10.11 -11.40
N THR A 33 8.35 -10.23 -12.66
CA THR A 33 6.96 -10.18 -13.10
C THR A 33 6.15 -11.32 -12.47
N ASP A 34 6.72 -12.52 -12.39
CA ASP A 34 6.08 -13.65 -11.74
C ASP A 34 5.97 -13.46 -10.22
N PHE A 35 7.05 -13.03 -9.56
CA PHE A 35 7.09 -12.87 -8.10
C PHE A 35 6.24 -11.69 -7.62
N ASN A 36 6.15 -10.59 -8.38
CA ASN A 36 5.33 -9.42 -8.05
C ASN A 36 3.81 -9.67 -8.15
N LYS A 37 3.38 -10.83 -8.69
CA LYS A 37 1.97 -11.26 -8.56
C LYS A 37 1.59 -11.65 -7.12
N ASN A 38 2.59 -11.99 -6.30
CA ASN A 38 2.40 -12.36 -4.90
C ASN A 38 2.46 -11.10 -4.02
N THR A 39 1.96 -11.19 -2.80
CA THR A 39 2.12 -10.13 -1.79
C THR A 39 3.33 -10.44 -0.92
N TYR A 40 3.97 -9.41 -0.36
CA TYR A 40 5.10 -9.58 0.53
C TYR A 40 5.22 -8.42 1.52
N ASP A 41 5.82 -8.68 2.68
CA ASP A 41 6.07 -7.64 3.67
C ASP A 41 7.23 -6.70 3.26
N LEU A 42 7.39 -5.61 3.99
CA LEU A 42 8.39 -4.57 3.72
C LEU A 42 9.85 -5.05 3.86
N ASN A 43 10.05 -6.27 4.35
CA ASN A 43 11.38 -6.86 4.52
C ASN A 43 11.80 -7.66 3.29
N ILE A 44 10.95 -7.81 2.27
CA ILE A 44 11.25 -8.51 1.02
C ILE A 44 11.41 -7.52 -0.12
N ASP A 45 12.42 -7.76 -0.95
CA ASP A 45 12.61 -7.10 -2.24
C ASP A 45 12.54 -8.12 -3.37
N VAL A 46 11.95 -7.71 -4.49
CA VAL A 46 12.00 -8.42 -5.76
C VAL A 46 12.82 -7.56 -6.71
N ASP A 47 14.13 -7.82 -6.77
CA ASP A 47 15.08 -7.02 -7.54
C ASP A 47 14.94 -7.32 -9.04
N THR A 48 14.47 -6.32 -9.79
CA THR A 48 14.24 -6.40 -11.23
C THR A 48 15.53 -6.50 -12.05
N SER A 49 16.68 -6.12 -11.48
CA SER A 49 17.98 -6.18 -12.17
C SER A 49 18.63 -7.56 -12.06
N SER A 50 18.47 -8.23 -10.93
CA SER A 50 19.02 -9.58 -10.68
C SER A 50 17.99 -10.70 -10.86
N ASN A 51 16.69 -10.38 -10.92
CA ASN A 51 15.57 -11.33 -10.87
C ASN A 51 15.59 -12.20 -9.61
N HIS A 52 16.06 -11.65 -8.48
CA HIS A 52 16.13 -12.38 -7.22
C HIS A 52 15.13 -11.82 -6.22
N VAL A 53 14.53 -12.73 -5.43
CA VAL A 53 13.84 -12.38 -4.19
C VAL A 53 14.85 -12.47 -3.05
N HIS A 54 14.95 -11.41 -2.25
CA HIS A 54 15.86 -11.35 -1.09
C HIS A 54 15.30 -10.44 0.01
N LEU A 55 15.94 -10.44 1.18
CA LEU A 55 15.62 -9.47 2.24
C LEU A 55 16.06 -8.05 1.83
N VAL A 56 15.28 -7.03 2.17
CA VAL A 56 15.63 -5.61 1.92
C VAL A 56 16.83 -5.21 2.76
N LYS A 57 17.78 -4.47 2.19
CA LYS A 57 18.90 -3.89 2.95
C LYS A 57 18.53 -2.50 3.45
N GLY A 58 18.75 -2.26 4.74
CA GLY A 58 18.42 -1.02 5.43
C GLY A 58 17.29 -1.25 6.43
N VAL A 59 17.64 -1.28 7.72
CA VAL A 59 16.70 -1.38 8.84
C VAL A 59 16.68 -0.05 9.57
N THR A 60 15.49 0.50 9.78
CA THR A 60 15.29 1.73 10.55
C THR A 60 14.73 1.39 11.93
N TYR A 61 15.48 1.77 12.97
CA TYR A 61 15.05 1.75 14.37
C TYR A 61 14.36 3.07 14.70
N THR A 62 13.11 2.99 15.15
CA THR A 62 12.29 4.13 15.56
C THR A 62 11.37 3.73 16.71
N ASP A 63 11.13 4.67 17.63
CA ASP A 63 10.20 4.50 18.75
C ASP A 63 8.96 5.42 18.61
N GLU A 64 8.94 6.26 17.57
CA GLU A 64 7.88 7.19 17.24
C GLU A 64 7.38 6.97 15.81
N MET A 65 6.16 7.44 15.52
CA MET A 65 5.54 7.37 14.20
C MET A 65 5.55 8.71 13.45
N GLY A 66 5.97 9.80 14.09
CA GLY A 66 5.88 11.17 13.60
C GLY A 66 4.50 11.78 13.76
N ASN A 67 3.73 11.37 14.75
CA ASN A 67 2.41 11.88 15.11
C ASN A 67 2.52 13.03 16.12
N CYS A 68 3.17 14.12 15.71
CA CYS A 68 3.35 15.34 16.52
C CYS A 68 3.12 16.60 15.67
N THR A 69 2.87 17.73 16.32
CA THR A 69 2.74 19.03 15.66
C THR A 69 4.10 19.70 15.50
N ASN A 70 4.15 20.76 14.69
CA ASN A 70 5.34 21.59 14.56
C ASN A 70 5.69 22.39 15.83
N ARG A 71 4.84 22.31 16.86
CA ARG A 71 4.99 23.00 18.15
C ARG A 71 5.44 22.06 19.26
N ASP A 72 5.42 20.75 19.03
CA ASP A 72 5.87 19.75 19.97
C ASP A 72 7.40 19.61 19.84
N ILE A 73 8.11 20.56 20.44
CA ILE A 73 9.56 20.71 20.31
C ILE A 73 10.30 20.48 21.63
N GLU A 74 11.54 20.01 21.50
CA GLU A 74 12.56 20.05 22.55
C GLU A 74 13.79 20.82 22.05
N THR A 75 14.33 21.68 22.91
CA THR A 75 15.49 22.51 22.58
C THR A 75 16.81 21.85 23.03
N ILE A 76 17.85 21.99 22.22
CA ILE A 76 19.23 21.59 22.55
C ILE A 76 20.09 22.85 22.60
N THR A 77 20.86 23.02 23.68
CA THR A 77 21.78 24.15 23.89
C THR A 77 23.10 23.63 24.48
N GLN A 78 24.01 24.54 24.87
CA GLN A 78 25.23 24.15 25.60
C GLN A 78 24.95 23.50 26.95
N THR A 79 23.87 23.87 27.62
CA THR A 79 23.55 23.40 28.99
C THR A 79 22.38 22.45 29.03
N GLN A 80 21.48 22.52 28.04
CA GLN A 80 20.39 21.58 27.86
C GLN A 80 20.76 20.55 26.79
N TRP A 81 20.95 19.31 27.20
CA TRP A 81 21.30 18.20 26.31
C TRP A 81 20.12 17.26 26.17
N ILE A 82 20.06 16.54 25.06
CA ILE A 82 19.09 15.46 24.89
C ILE A 82 19.83 14.13 24.72
N ARG A 83 19.17 13.06 25.13
CA ARG A 83 19.62 11.67 24.99
C ARG A 83 18.54 10.89 24.26
N LYS A 84 18.97 10.12 23.27
CA LYS A 84 18.17 9.11 22.59
C LYS A 84 18.84 7.76 22.75
N GLU A 85 18.07 6.71 22.98
CA GLU A 85 18.58 5.35 23.12
C GLU A 85 17.91 4.41 22.11
N PHE A 86 18.65 3.40 21.65
CA PHE A 86 18.13 2.36 20.77
C PHE A 86 18.59 0.99 21.24
N TRP A 87 17.67 0.04 21.33
CA TRP A 87 18.00 -1.35 21.55
C TRP A 87 18.35 -2.03 20.22
N ILE A 88 19.59 -2.50 20.08
CA ILE A 88 20.11 -3.14 18.86
C ILE A 88 20.38 -4.61 19.17
N ASP A 89 19.68 -5.53 18.52
CA ASP A 89 19.92 -6.97 18.72
C ASP A 89 21.20 -7.44 18.01
N GLN A 90 21.42 -6.99 16.78
CA GLN A 90 22.56 -7.34 15.95
C GLN A 90 23.26 -6.06 15.45
N PRO A 91 24.44 -5.70 15.98
CA PRO A 91 25.07 -4.42 15.66
C PRO A 91 25.88 -4.42 14.36
N ALA A 92 26.08 -5.58 13.72
CA ALA A 92 26.84 -5.66 12.48
C ALA A 92 26.03 -5.06 11.31
N ALA A 93 26.59 -4.04 10.67
CA ALA A 93 26.03 -3.37 9.51
C ALA A 93 27.16 -2.83 8.63
N ASP A 94 26.88 -2.57 7.35
CA ASP A 94 27.88 -1.93 6.47
C ASP A 94 28.06 -0.45 6.81
N ASN A 95 26.96 0.23 7.17
CA ASN A 95 26.92 1.62 7.60
C ASN A 95 25.85 1.81 8.67
N ALA A 96 25.96 2.90 9.43
CA ALA A 96 24.90 3.38 10.32
C ALA A 96 24.77 4.91 10.21
N GLU A 97 23.55 5.41 10.33
CA GLU A 97 23.21 6.83 10.22
C GLU A 97 22.19 7.20 11.29
N LEU A 98 22.49 8.22 12.10
CA LEU A 98 21.52 8.85 12.99
C LEU A 98 20.72 9.87 12.19
N LEU A 99 19.41 9.68 12.14
CA LEU A 99 18.47 10.49 11.37
C LEU A 99 17.74 11.40 12.33
N VAL A 100 18.04 12.69 12.30
CA VAL A 100 17.51 13.69 13.24
C VAL A 100 16.58 14.63 12.48
N TYR A 101 15.34 14.75 12.93
CA TYR A 101 14.46 15.83 12.45
C TYR A 101 14.77 17.11 13.22
N ILE A 102 15.39 18.08 12.53
CA ILE A 102 15.77 19.38 13.07
C ILE A 102 14.76 20.42 12.58
N LYS A 103 13.82 20.75 13.46
CA LYS A 103 12.72 21.69 13.20
C LYS A 103 13.24 23.12 13.02
N ASN A 104 14.08 23.56 13.94
CA ASN A 104 14.71 24.88 13.90
C ASN A 104 16.22 24.70 13.89
N LYS A 105 16.85 25.24 12.86
CA LYS A 105 18.26 25.04 12.54
C LYS A 105 19.01 26.34 12.83
N PRO A 106 20.18 26.26 13.46
CA PRO A 106 21.05 27.42 13.62
C PRO A 106 21.64 27.88 12.28
N ASN A 107 22.38 28.99 12.30
CA ASN A 107 23.11 29.45 11.12
C ASN A 107 24.15 28.41 10.68
N ALA A 108 24.49 28.41 9.39
CA ALA A 108 25.52 27.54 8.83
C ALA A 108 26.85 27.66 9.61
N GLY A 109 27.54 26.54 9.80
CA GLY A 109 28.78 26.46 10.58
C GLY A 109 28.59 26.23 12.08
N ASN A 110 27.37 26.36 12.62
CA ASN A 110 27.07 25.90 13.98
C ASN A 110 27.11 24.37 14.04
N ARG A 111 27.53 23.84 15.20
CA ARG A 111 27.83 22.42 15.35
C ARG A 111 26.95 21.74 16.39
N LEU A 112 26.58 20.51 16.07
CA LEU A 112 25.93 19.58 16.97
C LEU A 112 26.93 18.47 17.29
N ARG A 113 27.20 18.28 18.58
CA ARG A 113 28.09 17.25 19.07
C ARG A 113 27.28 16.05 19.56
N ILE A 114 27.57 14.88 19.01
CA ILE A 114 26.86 13.63 19.29
C ILE A 114 27.85 12.67 19.97
N THR A 115 27.64 12.38 21.25
CA THR A 115 28.42 11.38 21.98
C THR A 115 27.69 10.05 21.96
N VAL A 116 28.34 9.01 21.47
CA VAL A 116 27.77 7.68 21.32
C VAL A 116 28.44 6.73 22.32
N ASN A 117 27.62 6.05 23.12
CA ASN A 117 28.03 5.07 24.13
C ASN A 117 29.16 5.55 25.08
N ASP A 118 29.20 6.86 25.38
CA ASP A 118 30.29 7.51 26.14
C ASP A 118 31.72 7.27 25.61
N GLN A 119 31.84 6.76 24.38
CA GLN A 119 33.11 6.32 23.80
C GLN A 119 33.63 7.26 22.71
N LYS A 120 32.75 7.68 21.80
CA LYS A 120 33.13 8.45 20.62
C LYS A 120 32.22 9.64 20.44
N THR A 121 32.83 10.74 20.01
CA THR A 121 32.11 11.94 19.61
C THR A 121 32.12 12.05 18.09
N VAL A 122 30.93 12.21 17.51
CA VAL A 122 30.71 12.65 16.13
C VAL A 122 30.30 14.12 16.16
N ILE A 123 30.81 14.93 15.22
CA ILE A 123 30.44 16.33 15.08
C ILE A 123 29.71 16.51 13.76
N PHE A 124 28.50 17.04 13.83
CA PHE A 124 27.74 17.52 12.68
C PHE A 124 27.86 19.04 12.61
N GLU A 125 27.99 19.60 11.41
CA GLU A 125 28.05 21.04 11.15
C GLU A 125 26.92 21.43 10.19
N GLU A 126 26.14 22.45 10.55
CA GLU A 126 24.99 22.89 9.77
C GLU A 126 25.41 23.48 8.41
N VAL A 127 24.63 23.19 7.37
CA VAL A 127 24.93 23.59 6.00
C VAL A 127 24.12 24.82 5.58
N GLU A 128 24.63 25.58 4.61
CA GLU A 128 23.97 26.80 4.13
C GLU A 128 22.71 26.52 3.31
N VAL A 129 22.71 25.44 2.52
CA VAL A 129 21.61 25.09 1.62
C VAL A 129 21.26 23.62 1.80
N ARG A 130 19.95 23.34 1.94
CA ARG A 130 19.40 21.99 2.00
C ARG A 130 18.47 21.73 0.83
N GLU A 131 18.47 20.50 0.35
CA GLU A 131 17.49 20.04 -0.63
C GLU A 131 16.12 19.86 0.04
N TYR A 132 15.03 19.93 -0.75
CA TYR A 132 13.66 19.92 -0.25
C TYR A 132 13.35 18.74 0.70
N TRP A 133 13.67 17.51 0.30
CA TRP A 133 13.41 16.32 1.11
C TRP A 133 14.29 16.22 2.36
N ASN A 134 15.42 16.94 2.36
CA ASN A 134 16.39 16.98 3.45
C ASN A 134 16.27 18.27 4.26
N ASP A 135 15.17 19.02 4.09
CA ASP A 135 15.02 20.32 4.71
C ASP A 135 15.10 20.15 6.23
N CYS A 136 14.13 19.50 6.87
CA CYS A 136 14.22 19.25 8.31
C CYS A 136 14.99 17.97 8.67
N TRP A 137 15.05 16.96 7.80
CA TRP A 137 15.75 15.71 8.08
C TRP A 137 17.27 15.83 7.87
N THR A 138 18.03 15.37 8.86
CA THR A 138 19.50 15.35 8.83
C THR A 138 20.01 13.94 9.00
N SER A 139 20.80 13.45 8.03
CA SER A 139 21.53 12.18 8.17
C SER A 139 22.94 12.43 8.71
N ILE A 140 23.28 11.80 9.83
CA ILE A 140 24.57 11.94 10.50
C ILE A 140 25.24 10.56 10.53
N PRO A 141 26.33 10.34 9.77
CA PRO A 141 27.03 9.06 9.77
C PRO A 141 27.56 8.68 11.15
N ILE A 142 27.22 7.47 11.60
CA ILE A 142 27.67 6.89 12.86
C ILE A 142 28.62 5.73 12.56
N PRO A 143 29.83 5.72 13.14
CA PRO A 143 30.73 4.58 13.00
C PRO A 143 30.09 3.30 13.56
N VAL A 144 30.07 2.22 12.78
CA VAL A 144 29.45 0.95 13.22
C VAL A 144 30.24 0.29 14.35
N ASP A 145 31.57 0.49 14.39
CA ASP A 145 32.50 -0.13 15.35
C ASP A 145 32.27 0.27 16.82
N ILE A 146 31.51 1.33 17.05
CA ILE A 146 31.16 1.81 18.41
C ILE A 146 29.74 1.37 18.84
N LEU A 147 28.96 0.77 17.95
CA LEU A 147 27.66 0.20 18.28
C LEU A 147 27.84 -1.22 18.83
N HIS A 148 26.95 -1.63 19.73
CA HIS A 148 27.00 -2.96 20.33
C HIS A 148 25.60 -3.56 20.49
N ALA A 149 25.53 -4.87 20.75
CA ALA A 149 24.26 -5.50 21.08
C ALA A 149 23.71 -4.93 22.41
N GLY A 150 22.38 -4.79 22.50
CA GLY A 150 21.67 -4.16 23.60
C GLY A 150 21.46 -2.66 23.41
N LEU A 151 21.33 -1.94 24.53
CA LEU A 151 21.02 -0.51 24.53
C LEU A 151 22.23 0.34 24.11
N ASN A 152 22.06 1.18 23.09
CA ASN A 152 23.05 2.14 22.62
C ASN A 152 22.53 3.55 22.89
N THR A 153 23.38 4.42 23.39
CA THR A 153 23.03 5.78 23.84
C THR A 153 23.66 6.84 22.95
N PHE A 154 22.86 7.83 22.56
CA PHE A 154 23.23 8.98 21.74
C PHE A 154 22.91 10.26 22.50
N ILE A 155 23.93 11.02 22.90
CA ILE A 155 23.78 12.31 23.59
C ILE A 155 24.08 13.44 22.61
N LEU A 156 23.10 14.30 22.35
CA LEU A 156 23.21 15.43 21.44
C LEU A 156 23.32 16.73 22.26
N GLN A 157 24.33 17.53 21.94
CA GLN A 157 24.60 18.82 22.57
C GLN A 157 25.02 19.87 21.55
N ALA A 158 24.58 21.12 21.71
CA ALA A 158 25.00 22.21 20.83
C ALA A 158 26.41 22.70 21.19
N GLU A 159 27.25 22.98 20.17
CA GLU A 159 28.47 23.77 20.35
C GLU A 159 28.18 25.24 20.04
N GLY A 160 28.48 26.16 20.95
CA GLY A 160 28.19 27.59 20.75
C GLY A 160 26.81 27.99 21.28
N ASP A 161 26.50 29.28 21.24
CA ASP A 161 25.36 29.86 21.97
C ASP A 161 24.02 29.69 21.23
N GLU A 162 24.04 29.18 20.00
CA GLU A 162 22.82 28.91 19.23
C GLU A 162 22.13 27.62 19.69
N SER A 163 20.80 27.60 19.53
CA SER A 163 19.95 26.47 19.90
C SER A 163 19.51 25.66 18.69
N TRP A 164 19.30 24.36 18.91
CA TRP A 164 18.68 23.46 17.95
C TRP A 164 17.32 23.00 18.50
N GLU A 165 16.36 22.71 17.63
CA GLU A 165 15.06 22.16 18.06
C GLU A 165 14.74 20.87 17.32
N VAL A 166 14.39 19.83 18.07
CA VAL A 166 13.90 18.54 17.54
C VAL A 166 12.42 18.38 17.88
N LEU A 167 11.70 17.57 17.11
CA LEU A 167 10.32 17.23 17.43
C LEU A 167 10.25 16.12 18.49
N ILE A 168 9.14 16.12 19.25
CA ILE A 168 8.80 15.08 20.21
C ILE A 168 7.38 14.56 19.95
N GLU A 169 7.23 13.24 19.85
CA GLU A 169 5.93 12.56 19.83
C GLU A 169 5.57 12.09 21.23
N GLN A 170 4.37 12.43 21.69
CA GLN A 170 3.87 11.96 22.98
C GLN A 170 3.60 10.45 22.95
N SER A 171 4.25 9.72 23.86
CA SER A 171 4.12 8.27 24.00
C SER A 171 4.49 7.84 25.43
N ARG A 172 4.06 6.64 25.85
CA ARG A 172 4.31 6.14 27.23
C ARG A 172 5.46 5.14 27.34
N LEU A 173 5.82 4.54 26.22
CA LEU A 173 6.81 3.49 26.09
C LEU A 173 7.40 3.65 24.68
N PRO A 174 8.70 3.36 24.51
CA PRO A 174 9.58 2.68 25.46
C PRO A 174 10.31 3.56 26.50
N ASN A 175 10.21 4.89 26.45
CA ASN A 175 10.93 5.86 27.29
C ASN A 175 12.45 5.83 27.04
N HIS A 176 12.83 5.88 25.77
CA HIS A 176 14.21 5.93 25.29
C HIS A 176 14.70 7.36 24.99
N SER A 177 13.91 8.37 25.32
CA SER A 177 14.25 9.79 25.16
C SER A 177 14.34 10.47 26.52
N ALA A 178 15.36 11.30 26.72
CA ALA A 178 15.55 12.05 27.96
C ALA A 178 16.22 13.40 27.72
N LYS A 179 15.97 14.38 28.58
CA LYS A 179 16.74 15.64 28.60
C LYS A 179 17.55 15.79 29.88
N SER A 180 18.65 16.52 29.76
CA SER A 180 19.42 17.04 30.88
C SER A 180 19.40 18.56 30.84
N ARG A 181 19.23 19.20 32.00
CA ARG A 181 19.22 20.68 32.14
C ARG A 181 20.48 21.22 32.83
N ASP A 182 21.44 20.35 33.12
CA ASP A 182 22.63 20.67 33.89
C ASP A 182 23.90 20.07 33.27
N ALA A 183 23.94 20.06 31.93
CA ALA A 183 25.05 19.56 31.12
C ALA A 183 25.40 18.09 31.44
N GLY A 184 24.37 17.23 31.41
CA GLY A 184 24.48 15.77 31.48
C GLY A 184 24.62 15.18 32.89
N ARG A 185 24.43 15.98 33.96
CA ARG A 185 24.58 15.46 35.34
C ARG A 185 23.34 14.73 35.82
N ASN A 186 22.16 15.22 35.46
CA ASN A 186 20.88 14.59 35.72
C ASN A 186 20.06 14.46 34.42
N TRP A 187 19.25 13.41 34.34
CA TRP A 187 18.40 13.07 33.19
C TRP A 187 16.95 12.92 33.65
N ASP A 188 16.04 13.41 32.82
CA ASP A 188 14.59 13.41 33.02
C ASP A 188 13.97 12.91 31.71
N ASP A 189 13.24 11.80 31.78
CA ASP A 189 12.61 11.09 30.67
C ASP A 189 11.08 11.21 30.68
N GLU A 190 10.48 11.66 31.79
CA GLU A 190 9.02 11.78 31.93
C GLU A 190 8.50 13.21 31.66
N HIS A 191 9.36 14.23 31.73
CA HIS A 191 8.95 15.64 31.63
C HIS A 191 9.71 16.37 30.52
N LEU A 192 9.40 16.01 29.29
CA LEU A 192 9.99 16.47 28.04
C LEU A 192 9.23 17.61 27.35
N GLY A 193 9.89 18.21 26.37
CA GLY A 193 9.34 19.27 25.53
C GLY A 193 9.06 20.59 26.26
N VAL A 194 8.30 21.47 25.60
CA VAL A 194 7.92 22.79 26.14
C VAL A 194 7.07 22.64 27.40
N ASN A 195 7.40 23.42 28.44
CA ASN A 195 6.77 23.38 29.77
C ASN A 195 6.85 22.01 30.47
N ASP A 196 7.76 21.13 30.05
CA ASP A 196 7.97 19.83 30.69
C ASP A 196 6.67 19.00 30.74
N ALA A 197 5.85 19.13 29.69
CA ALA A 197 4.47 18.63 29.63
C ALA A 197 4.32 17.34 28.82
N CYS A 198 5.38 16.90 28.13
CA CYS A 198 5.37 15.72 27.28
C CYS A 198 6.11 14.56 27.96
N ASP A 199 5.53 13.36 27.91
CA ASP A 199 6.24 12.09 28.11
C ASP A 199 6.22 11.44 26.72
N GLY A 200 7.38 11.08 26.17
CA GLY A 200 7.43 10.70 24.77
C GLY A 200 8.81 10.53 24.16
N GLU A 201 8.85 10.42 22.84
CA GLU A 201 10.04 10.08 22.07
C GLU A 201 10.44 11.19 21.12
N TYR A 202 11.73 11.53 21.11
CA TYR A 202 12.28 12.44 20.12
C TYR A 202 12.21 11.81 18.73
N MET A 203 11.93 12.66 17.74
CA MET A 203 11.95 12.31 16.32
C MET A 203 13.38 12.16 15.80
N ILE A 204 14.01 11.11 16.32
CA ILE A 204 15.36 10.67 16.03
C ILE A 204 15.27 9.19 15.76
N ARG A 205 15.76 8.77 14.59
CA ARG A 205 15.77 7.38 14.13
C ARG A 205 17.22 6.94 13.91
N LEU A 206 17.47 5.65 13.95
CA LEU A 206 18.77 5.07 13.59
C LEU A 206 18.55 4.16 12.39
N LYS A 207 19.20 4.45 11.26
CA LYS A 207 19.24 3.55 10.12
C LYS A 207 20.54 2.76 10.15
N MET A 208 20.44 1.46 9.92
CA MET A 208 21.58 0.55 9.77
C MET A 208 21.47 -0.18 8.44
N ASP A 209 22.54 -0.16 7.65
CA ASP A 209 22.63 -0.89 6.37
C ASP A 209 22.90 -2.37 6.63
N GLN A 210 21.86 -3.04 7.14
CA GLN A 210 21.79 -4.46 7.42
C GLN A 210 20.51 -5.07 6.80
N TYR A 211 20.47 -6.39 6.69
CA TYR A 211 19.26 -7.12 6.37
C TYR A 211 18.43 -7.38 7.64
N PRO A 212 17.10 -7.25 7.60
CA PRO A 212 16.24 -7.65 8.70
C PRO A 212 16.36 -9.16 8.93
N PRO A 213 16.10 -9.67 10.15
CA PRO A 213 16.28 -11.09 10.45
C PRO A 213 15.32 -12.00 9.67
N ARG A 214 14.19 -11.45 9.17
CA ARG A 214 13.14 -12.20 8.49
C ARG A 214 12.29 -11.34 7.57
N GLY A 215 11.85 -11.91 6.45
CA GLY A 215 10.81 -11.36 5.57
C GLY A 215 9.92 -12.47 5.00
N THR A 216 8.71 -12.11 4.57
CA THR A 216 7.68 -13.07 4.14
C THR A 216 7.05 -12.68 2.82
N MET A 217 6.95 -13.65 1.91
CA MET A 217 6.19 -13.56 0.66
C MET A 217 5.07 -14.60 0.67
N GLN A 218 3.90 -14.26 0.15
CA GLN A 218 2.72 -15.12 0.10
C GLN A 218 1.99 -15.03 -1.23
N SER A 219 1.55 -16.18 -1.75
CA SER A 219 0.73 -16.22 -2.95
C SER A 219 -0.69 -15.69 -2.73
N GLY A 220 -1.30 -15.23 -3.82
CA GLY A 220 -2.77 -15.19 -3.92
C GLY A 220 -3.38 -16.60 -3.79
N VAL A 221 -4.71 -16.66 -3.71
CA VAL A 221 -5.45 -17.92 -3.67
C VAL A 221 -5.47 -18.55 -5.07
N ILE A 222 -4.85 -19.72 -5.22
CA ILE A 222 -4.69 -20.42 -6.50
C ILE A 222 -5.78 -21.49 -6.61
N ASP A 223 -6.66 -21.40 -7.62
CA ASP A 223 -7.72 -22.39 -7.87
C ASP A 223 -7.16 -23.62 -8.61
N ILE A 224 -6.57 -24.55 -7.87
CA ILE A 224 -6.04 -25.82 -8.39
C ILE A 224 -7.14 -26.64 -9.05
N GLY A 225 -8.35 -26.63 -8.48
CA GLY A 225 -9.50 -27.34 -9.05
C GLY A 225 -9.85 -26.85 -10.45
N GLN A 226 -9.76 -25.53 -10.70
CA GLN A 226 -9.92 -24.94 -12.03
C GLN A 226 -8.77 -25.31 -12.96
N LEU A 227 -7.52 -25.22 -12.50
CA LEU A 227 -6.34 -25.54 -13.31
C LEU A 227 -6.29 -27.02 -13.73
N ALA A 228 -6.82 -27.92 -12.90
CA ALA A 228 -6.92 -29.34 -13.20
C ALA A 228 -7.98 -29.64 -14.29
N ALA A 229 -9.01 -28.80 -14.40
CA ALA A 229 -10.14 -29.04 -15.30
C ALA A 229 -9.81 -28.66 -16.75
N LEU A 230 -10.13 -29.55 -17.70
CA LEU A 230 -9.90 -29.30 -19.14
C LEU A 230 -10.76 -28.16 -19.71
N ASP A 231 -11.93 -27.92 -19.11
CA ASP A 231 -12.91 -26.91 -19.52
C ASP A 231 -12.86 -25.62 -18.70
N GLY A 232 -11.91 -25.52 -17.75
CA GLY A 232 -11.76 -24.38 -16.85
C GLY A 232 -12.85 -24.24 -15.78
N ILE A 233 -13.68 -25.28 -15.58
CA ILE A 233 -14.70 -25.32 -14.52
C ILE A 233 -14.19 -26.23 -13.40
N ALA A 234 -14.02 -25.66 -12.21
CA ALA A 234 -13.33 -26.37 -11.13
C ALA A 234 -14.01 -27.69 -10.74
N VAL A 235 -13.20 -28.69 -10.43
CA VAL A 235 -13.65 -30.01 -10.01
C VAL A 235 -13.10 -30.32 -8.62
N PRO A 236 -13.87 -31.01 -7.76
CA PRO A 236 -13.30 -31.52 -6.51
C PRO A 236 -12.12 -32.43 -6.83
N CYS A 237 -10.96 -32.10 -6.30
CA CYS A 237 -9.74 -32.87 -6.47
C CYS A 237 -9.18 -33.28 -5.10
N SER A 238 -8.42 -34.37 -5.08
CA SER A 238 -7.69 -34.81 -3.88
C SER A 238 -6.21 -34.69 -4.16
N LEU A 239 -5.44 -34.22 -3.17
CA LEU A 239 -3.99 -34.08 -3.33
C LEU A 239 -3.36 -35.47 -3.31
N ASN A 240 -2.57 -35.79 -4.34
CA ASN A 240 -1.71 -36.97 -4.35
C ASN A 240 -0.33 -36.61 -3.82
N GLN A 241 0.29 -35.61 -4.44
CA GLN A 241 1.63 -35.17 -4.15
C GLN A 241 1.75 -33.67 -4.39
N LEU A 242 2.59 -33.03 -3.60
CA LEU A 242 2.93 -31.63 -3.72
C LEU A 242 4.44 -31.53 -3.62
N GLU A 243 5.07 -30.90 -4.60
CA GLU A 243 6.52 -30.73 -4.65
C GLU A 243 6.86 -29.26 -4.77
N PHE A 244 7.89 -28.85 -4.04
CA PHE A 244 8.41 -27.49 -4.07
C PHE A 244 9.88 -27.57 -4.46
N ASN A 245 10.21 -27.00 -5.62
CA ASN A 245 11.57 -26.90 -6.13
C ASN A 245 11.98 -25.44 -6.10
N LEU A 246 12.87 -25.12 -5.17
CA LEU A 246 13.39 -23.77 -4.95
C LEU A 246 14.80 -23.67 -5.54
N GLY A 247 14.97 -22.81 -6.55
CA GLY A 247 16.31 -22.44 -7.03
C GLY A 247 16.87 -21.33 -6.15
N THR A 248 17.64 -21.71 -5.14
CA THR A 248 18.27 -20.79 -4.18
C THR A 248 19.78 -20.77 -4.35
N GLU A 249 20.39 -19.64 -3.99
CA GLU A 249 21.83 -19.61 -3.75
C GLU A 249 22.08 -20.03 -2.29
N THR A 250 22.78 -21.14 -2.09
CA THR A 250 23.11 -21.60 -0.73
C THR A 250 24.16 -20.70 -0.11
N ILE A 251 23.72 -19.82 0.78
CA ILE A 251 24.58 -18.91 1.55
C ILE A 251 24.55 -19.35 3.03
N PRO A 252 25.70 -19.63 3.67
CA PRO A 252 25.75 -19.98 5.09
C PRO A 252 25.02 -18.95 5.96
N ASN A 253 24.40 -19.38 7.06
CA ASN A 253 23.61 -18.55 8.00
C ASN A 253 22.35 -17.91 7.41
N THR A 254 21.93 -18.32 6.21
CA THR A 254 20.64 -17.92 5.63
C THR A 254 19.73 -19.13 5.45
N LYS A 255 18.42 -18.90 5.43
CA LYS A 255 17.42 -19.96 5.27
C LYS A 255 16.20 -19.45 4.51
N VAL A 256 15.65 -20.31 3.67
CA VAL A 256 14.35 -20.12 3.01
C VAL A 256 13.44 -21.24 3.48
N ASP A 257 12.45 -20.89 4.31
CA ASP A 257 11.40 -21.81 4.73
C ASP A 257 10.20 -21.67 3.80
N PHE A 258 9.57 -22.80 3.51
CA PHE A 258 8.38 -22.85 2.68
C PHE A 258 7.25 -23.53 3.43
N GLU A 259 6.06 -22.93 3.37
CA GLU A 259 4.84 -23.46 3.95
C GLU A 259 3.72 -23.36 2.92
N TYR A 260 2.76 -24.27 3.00
CA TYR A 260 1.55 -24.19 2.20
C TYR A 260 0.31 -24.44 3.06
N ARG A 261 -0.85 -24.10 2.50
CA ARG A 261 -2.15 -24.46 3.05
C ARG A 261 -3.15 -24.72 1.94
N LEU A 262 -4.15 -25.54 2.25
CA LEU A 262 -5.19 -25.95 1.30
C LEU A 262 -6.55 -25.45 1.78
N GLY A 263 -7.41 -25.09 0.83
CA GLY A 263 -8.73 -24.52 1.10
C GLY A 263 -9.83 -25.13 0.23
N SER A 264 -11.04 -25.13 0.77
CA SER A 264 -12.28 -25.49 0.04
C SER A 264 -13.08 -24.26 -0.43
N THR A 265 -12.72 -23.06 0.05
CA THR A 265 -13.35 -21.77 -0.29
C THR A 265 -12.31 -20.80 -0.83
N SER A 266 -12.72 -19.87 -1.70
CA SER A 266 -11.82 -18.85 -2.28
C SER A 266 -11.35 -17.81 -1.26
N GLU A 267 -12.08 -17.65 -0.17
CA GLU A 267 -11.70 -16.80 0.95
C GLU A 267 -11.23 -17.66 2.13
N TYR A 268 -10.25 -17.14 2.87
CA TYR A 268 -9.73 -17.80 4.07
C TYR A 268 -10.79 -17.87 5.16
N GLY A 269 -10.96 -19.06 5.74
CA GLY A 269 -11.79 -19.29 6.92
C GLY A 269 -11.17 -20.41 7.75
N LEU A 270 -11.19 -20.26 9.08
CA LEU A 270 -10.58 -21.21 10.03
C LEU A 270 -11.12 -22.64 9.85
N GLU A 271 -12.36 -22.79 9.40
CA GLU A 271 -13.00 -24.10 9.20
C GLU A 271 -12.83 -24.63 7.76
N THR A 272 -12.47 -23.78 6.80
CA THR A 272 -12.46 -24.11 5.37
C THR A 272 -11.05 -24.20 4.78
N TRP A 273 -10.03 -23.81 5.55
CA TRP A 273 -8.61 -23.85 5.21
C TRP A 273 -7.80 -24.57 6.29
N THR A 274 -6.74 -25.26 5.87
CA THR A 274 -5.76 -25.85 6.79
C THR A 274 -4.86 -24.76 7.39
N ASP A 275 -4.21 -25.08 8.50
CA ASP A 275 -3.06 -24.31 8.98
C ASP A 275 -1.91 -24.34 7.96
N TRP A 276 -0.99 -23.38 8.10
CA TRP A 276 0.27 -23.40 7.36
C TRP A 276 1.12 -24.58 7.81
N THR A 277 1.59 -25.39 6.86
CA THR A 277 2.45 -26.54 7.14
C THR A 277 3.65 -26.59 6.17
N PRO A 278 4.86 -26.92 6.65
CA PRO A 278 6.02 -27.13 5.80
C PRO A 278 6.09 -28.56 5.23
N THR A 279 5.37 -29.50 5.84
CA THR A 279 5.37 -30.91 5.44
C THR A 279 4.16 -31.23 4.60
N THR A 280 4.40 -31.90 3.48
CA THR A 280 3.37 -32.42 2.60
C THR A 280 2.67 -33.60 3.28
N ASP A 281 1.65 -33.32 4.08
CA ASP A 281 0.83 -34.38 4.67
C ASP A 281 -0.01 -35.03 3.56
N SER A 282 0.31 -36.29 3.26
CA SER A 282 -0.29 -37.10 2.21
C SER A 282 -1.71 -37.60 2.56
N THR A 283 -2.41 -36.94 3.49
CA THR A 283 -3.83 -37.24 3.72
C THR A 283 -4.63 -36.72 2.53
N PRO A 284 -5.51 -37.53 1.91
CA PRO A 284 -6.37 -37.07 0.82
C PRO A 284 -7.45 -36.12 1.36
N ASN A 285 -7.06 -34.89 1.63
CA ASN A 285 -7.97 -33.79 1.91
C ASN A 285 -8.52 -33.32 0.57
N ARG A 286 -9.85 -33.43 0.39
CA ARG A 286 -10.53 -32.77 -0.72
C ARG A 286 -10.28 -31.28 -0.61
N PHE A 287 -9.67 -30.70 -1.63
CA PHE A 287 -9.37 -29.28 -1.69
C PHE A 287 -9.65 -28.74 -3.09
N ARG A 288 -9.69 -27.42 -3.18
CA ARG A 288 -9.81 -26.69 -4.44
C ARG A 288 -8.73 -25.64 -4.58
N TYR A 289 -8.38 -25.01 -3.47
CA TYR A 289 -7.50 -23.86 -3.44
C TYR A 289 -6.18 -24.19 -2.75
N LEU A 290 -5.08 -23.68 -3.30
CA LEU A 290 -3.76 -23.72 -2.72
C LEU A 290 -3.30 -22.29 -2.42
N GLN A 291 -2.65 -22.11 -1.29
CA GLN A 291 -1.77 -20.98 -1.06
C GLN A 291 -0.42 -21.45 -0.57
N TRP A 292 0.61 -20.71 -0.93
CA TRP A 292 1.94 -20.90 -0.42
C TRP A 292 2.48 -19.63 0.23
N LYS A 293 3.45 -19.82 1.12
CA LYS A 293 4.16 -18.78 1.84
C LYS A 293 5.63 -19.17 1.94
N MET A 294 6.48 -18.21 1.60
CA MET A 294 7.93 -18.34 1.68
C MET A 294 8.46 -17.35 2.71
N VAL A 295 9.31 -17.83 3.61
CA VAL A 295 9.91 -17.04 4.69
C VAL A 295 11.42 -17.04 4.48
N LEU A 296 11.98 -15.88 4.19
CA LEU A 296 13.42 -15.66 4.12
C LEU A 296 13.91 -15.26 5.51
N SER A 297 15.05 -15.80 5.93
CA SER A 297 15.67 -15.47 7.21
C SER A 297 17.19 -15.50 7.13
N THR A 298 17.82 -14.70 7.99
CA THR A 298 19.28 -14.66 8.17
C THR A 298 19.62 -14.51 9.65
N ASP A 299 20.65 -15.24 10.10
CA ASP A 299 21.25 -15.06 11.42
C ASP A 299 22.44 -14.07 11.37
N ASP A 300 22.87 -13.67 10.17
CA ASP A 300 23.94 -12.71 9.92
C ASP A 300 23.36 -11.49 9.17
N PRO A 301 23.33 -10.31 9.81
CA PRO A 301 22.71 -9.10 9.26
C PRO A 301 23.41 -8.55 8.01
N LEU A 302 24.59 -9.05 7.65
CA LEU A 302 25.36 -8.61 6.49
C LEU A 302 25.07 -9.40 5.21
N ILE A 303 24.30 -10.49 5.31
CA ILE A 303 24.01 -11.39 4.19
C ILE A 303 22.51 -11.70 4.12
N THR A 304 22.05 -12.06 2.91
CA THR A 304 20.64 -12.32 2.62
C THR A 304 20.49 -13.57 1.76
N PRO A 305 19.46 -14.41 1.96
CA PRO A 305 19.15 -15.50 1.03
C PRO A 305 18.65 -14.93 -0.32
N TYR A 306 19.02 -15.59 -1.42
CA TYR A 306 18.52 -15.28 -2.75
C TYR A 306 17.69 -16.43 -3.31
N VAL A 307 16.48 -16.12 -3.77
CA VAL A 307 15.59 -17.04 -4.48
C VAL A 307 15.50 -16.59 -5.94
N LYS A 308 15.93 -17.43 -6.86
CA LYS A 308 15.90 -17.17 -8.32
C LYS A 308 14.65 -17.70 -8.98
N GLU A 309 14.22 -18.87 -8.53
CA GLU A 309 13.08 -19.56 -9.11
C GLU A 309 12.34 -20.36 -8.05
N LEU A 310 11.03 -20.49 -8.26
CA LEU A 310 10.16 -21.36 -7.51
C LEU A 310 9.30 -22.14 -8.51
N GLU A 311 9.39 -23.46 -8.45
CA GLU A 311 8.53 -24.37 -9.17
C GLU A 311 7.72 -25.20 -8.16
N ILE A 312 6.40 -25.19 -8.34
CA ILE A 312 5.46 -25.96 -7.51
C ILE A 312 4.80 -27.00 -8.40
N GLY A 313 5.05 -28.27 -8.13
CA GLY A 313 4.37 -29.40 -8.75
C GLY A 313 3.19 -29.84 -7.89
N VAL A 314 1.98 -29.75 -8.41
CA VAL A 314 0.76 -30.19 -7.72
C VAL A 314 0.17 -31.38 -8.47
N ASP A 315 0.31 -32.57 -7.90
CA ASP A 315 -0.30 -33.78 -8.42
C ASP A 315 -1.64 -34.01 -7.75
N VAL A 316 -2.69 -34.04 -8.55
CA VAL A 316 -4.06 -34.20 -8.08
C VAL A 316 -4.72 -35.42 -8.69
N HIS A 317 -5.47 -36.13 -7.85
CA HIS A 317 -6.43 -37.13 -8.30
C HIS A 317 -7.78 -36.45 -8.53
N ILE A 318 -8.31 -36.63 -9.74
CA ILE A 318 -9.64 -36.22 -10.13
C ILE A 318 -10.52 -37.48 -10.07
N PRO A 319 -11.52 -37.54 -9.17
CA PRO A 319 -12.43 -38.68 -9.13
C PRO A 319 -13.08 -38.90 -10.50
N GLU A 320 -13.25 -40.17 -10.91
CA GLU A 320 -14.05 -40.51 -12.10
C GLU A 320 -15.40 -39.80 -12.02
N GLN A 321 -15.60 -38.85 -12.94
CA GLN A 321 -16.85 -38.12 -13.02
C GLN A 321 -17.90 -39.05 -13.64
N MET A 322 -19.01 -39.29 -12.91
CA MET A 322 -20.27 -39.73 -13.52
C MET A 322 -20.56 -38.88 -14.76
N ASP A 323 -21.16 -39.44 -15.81
CA ASP A 323 -21.60 -38.76 -17.06
C ASP A 323 -21.96 -37.28 -16.84
N GLN A 324 -20.96 -36.40 -16.89
CA GLN A 324 -21.14 -34.97 -16.72
C GLN A 324 -21.19 -34.35 -18.11
N PRO A 325 -22.11 -33.40 -18.37
CA PRO A 325 -22.24 -32.81 -19.68
C PRO A 325 -20.94 -32.11 -20.04
N LYS A 326 -20.60 -32.22 -21.33
CA LYS A 326 -19.55 -31.38 -21.91
C LYS A 326 -19.97 -29.92 -21.71
N LEU A 327 -19.12 -29.17 -21.03
CA LEU A 327 -19.26 -27.73 -20.81
C LEU A 327 -18.07 -27.03 -21.44
N GLU A 328 -18.29 -25.79 -21.87
CA GLU A 328 -17.26 -24.96 -22.47
C GLU A 328 -17.50 -23.51 -22.06
N ILE A 329 -16.49 -22.83 -21.54
CA ILE A 329 -16.51 -21.38 -21.35
C ILE A 329 -16.21 -20.74 -22.70
N ILE A 330 -17.22 -20.16 -23.35
CA ILE A 330 -17.09 -19.57 -24.69
C ILE A 330 -16.77 -18.08 -24.67
N GLN A 331 -17.08 -17.39 -23.57
CA GLN A 331 -16.76 -15.98 -23.39
C GLN A 331 -16.67 -15.64 -21.90
N GLN A 332 -15.69 -14.81 -21.53
CA GLN A 332 -15.60 -14.23 -20.19
C GLN A 332 -15.06 -12.81 -20.23
N ARG A 333 -15.53 -11.98 -19.31
CA ARG A 333 -14.93 -10.70 -18.94
C ARG A 333 -14.66 -10.72 -17.44
N MET A 334 -13.40 -10.95 -17.10
CA MET A 334 -12.87 -11.02 -15.73
C MET A 334 -11.53 -10.25 -15.74
N PRO A 335 -11.48 -8.98 -15.31
CA PRO A 335 -10.21 -8.29 -15.20
C PRO A 335 -9.32 -8.95 -14.13
N GLU A 336 -8.01 -8.82 -14.27
CA GLU A 336 -7.07 -9.33 -13.28
C GLU A 336 -7.30 -8.64 -11.93
N GLN A 337 -7.55 -9.43 -10.88
CA GLN A 337 -7.64 -8.91 -9.53
C GLN A 337 -6.24 -8.75 -8.95
N VAL A 338 -5.80 -7.51 -8.81
CA VAL A 338 -4.56 -7.17 -8.14
C VAL A 338 -4.86 -6.86 -6.67
N TRP A 339 -4.06 -7.44 -5.78
CA TRP A 339 -4.15 -7.23 -4.33
C TRP A 339 -2.93 -6.45 -3.86
N SER A 340 -3.13 -5.50 -2.94
CA SER A 340 -2.03 -4.83 -2.24
C SER A 340 -1.50 -5.70 -1.11
N SER A 341 -0.18 -5.64 -0.86
CA SER A 341 0.43 -6.21 0.34
C SER A 341 0.08 -5.41 1.59
N HIS A 342 -0.46 -4.20 1.42
CA HIS A 342 -0.82 -3.29 2.50
C HIS A 342 -2.33 -3.09 2.57
N HIS A 343 -2.85 -3.07 3.79
CA HIS A 343 -4.26 -2.80 4.01
C HIS A 343 -4.57 -1.31 3.82
N PHE A 344 -5.66 -1.02 3.11
CA PHE A 344 -6.22 0.34 3.00
C PHE A 344 -7.46 0.48 3.88
N SER A 345 -7.47 1.46 4.77
CA SER A 345 -8.61 1.70 5.68
C SER A 345 -9.65 2.61 5.02
N TYR A 346 -10.70 2.01 4.46
CA TYR A 346 -11.79 2.74 3.82
C TYR A 346 -12.77 3.36 4.84
N LEU A 347 -13.28 4.56 4.53
CA LEU A 347 -14.35 5.20 5.27
C LEU A 347 -15.60 4.31 5.29
N SER A 348 -15.98 3.88 6.48
CA SER A 348 -17.15 3.03 6.66
C SER A 348 -18.46 3.76 6.37
N SER A 349 -19.41 3.08 5.73
CA SER A 349 -20.74 3.61 5.40
C SER A 349 -21.58 4.02 6.61
N ASP A 350 -21.26 3.48 7.79
CA ASP A 350 -21.96 3.79 9.05
C ASP A 350 -21.33 4.95 9.84
N ALA A 351 -20.28 5.59 9.30
CA ALA A 351 -19.64 6.74 9.91
C ALA A 351 -20.60 7.95 9.95
N LYS A 352 -21.18 8.23 11.12
CA LYS A 352 -22.13 9.35 11.33
C LYS A 352 -21.58 10.70 10.85
N ARG A 353 -20.29 10.95 11.03
CA ARG A 353 -19.64 12.19 10.58
C ARG A 353 -19.59 12.30 9.06
N ALA A 354 -19.44 11.17 8.35
CA ALA A 354 -19.51 11.13 6.89
C ALA A 354 -20.92 11.43 6.37
N GLN A 355 -21.96 10.92 7.04
CA GLN A 355 -23.35 11.24 6.71
C GLN A 355 -23.64 12.73 6.90
N ILE A 356 -23.23 13.31 8.04
CA ILE A 356 -23.35 14.75 8.29
C ILE A 356 -22.58 15.55 7.23
N PHE A 357 -21.38 15.12 6.85
CA PHE A 357 -20.58 15.76 5.82
C PHE A 357 -21.32 15.77 4.47
N ARG A 358 -21.81 14.62 4.01
CA ARG A 358 -22.58 14.51 2.76
C ARG A 358 -23.82 15.40 2.75
N GLU A 359 -24.63 15.34 3.81
CA GLU A 359 -25.89 16.07 3.91
C GLU A 359 -25.67 17.59 4.02
N ARG A 360 -24.72 18.02 4.86
CA ARG A 360 -24.51 19.44 5.17
C ARG A 360 -23.99 20.23 3.97
N TRP A 361 -23.11 19.64 3.18
CA TRP A 361 -22.57 20.26 1.96
C TRP A 361 -23.30 19.83 0.68
N LYS A 362 -24.40 19.08 0.81
CA LYS A 362 -25.27 18.66 -0.30
C LYS A 362 -24.48 18.02 -1.45
N LEU A 363 -23.61 17.08 -1.12
CA LEU A 363 -22.71 16.49 -2.11
C LEU A 363 -23.44 15.75 -3.24
N ASP A 364 -24.64 15.22 -2.96
CA ASP A 364 -25.55 14.68 -3.97
C ASP A 364 -25.92 15.72 -5.05
N ASP A 365 -26.15 16.98 -4.67
CA ASP A 365 -26.45 18.06 -5.60
C ASP A 365 -25.21 18.47 -6.43
N VAL A 366 -24.01 18.31 -5.86
CA VAL A 366 -22.74 18.62 -6.56
C VAL A 366 -22.51 17.66 -7.72
N ILE A 367 -22.78 16.37 -7.52
CA ILE A 367 -22.64 15.35 -8.56
C ILE A 367 -23.86 15.25 -9.47
N ALA A 368 -24.95 15.94 -9.14
CA ALA A 368 -26.17 15.91 -9.93
C ALA A 368 -25.94 16.41 -11.37
N GLY A 369 -26.46 15.66 -12.34
CA GLY A 369 -26.32 15.97 -13.76
C GLY A 369 -24.93 15.68 -14.34
N ALA A 370 -24.08 14.93 -13.63
CA ALA A 370 -22.85 14.40 -14.19
C ALA A 370 -23.14 13.43 -15.36
N THR A 371 -22.32 13.47 -16.42
CA THR A 371 -22.54 12.63 -17.61
C THR A 371 -21.87 11.26 -17.54
N SER A 372 -20.91 11.09 -16.63
CA SER A 372 -20.27 9.81 -16.32
C SER A 372 -19.82 9.78 -14.85
N GLU A 373 -19.31 8.64 -14.38
CA GLU A 373 -18.64 8.55 -13.07
C GLU A 373 -17.43 9.50 -13.01
N PHE A 374 -16.60 9.52 -14.05
CA PHE A 374 -15.42 10.37 -14.07
C PHE A 374 -15.77 11.86 -14.01
N ASP A 375 -16.87 12.29 -14.64
CA ASP A 375 -17.40 13.65 -14.52
C ASP A 375 -17.81 13.99 -13.07
N GLN A 376 -18.25 13.02 -12.26
CA GLN A 376 -18.54 13.25 -10.84
C GLN A 376 -17.28 13.58 -10.05
N PHE A 377 -16.18 12.86 -10.31
CA PHE A 377 -14.88 13.18 -9.70
C PHE A 377 -14.42 14.60 -10.07
N VAL A 378 -14.51 14.97 -11.35
CA VAL A 378 -14.14 16.32 -11.81
C VAL A 378 -15.02 17.41 -11.17
N ARG A 379 -16.33 17.18 -11.02
CA ARG A 379 -17.23 18.12 -10.34
C ARG A 379 -16.93 18.26 -8.86
N LEU A 380 -16.64 17.15 -8.19
CA LEU A 380 -16.26 17.16 -6.77
C LEU A 380 -14.91 17.85 -6.56
N SER A 381 -13.94 17.67 -7.45
CA SER A 381 -12.63 18.34 -7.35
C SER A 381 -12.79 19.85 -7.54
N GLU A 382 -13.56 20.27 -8.56
CA GLU A 382 -13.90 21.68 -8.76
C GLU A 382 -14.66 22.25 -7.57
N TRP A 383 -15.66 21.54 -7.04
CA TRP A 383 -16.39 21.98 -5.85
C TRP A 383 -15.45 22.16 -4.64
N ALA A 384 -14.56 21.19 -4.38
CA ALA A 384 -13.60 21.26 -3.28
C ALA A 384 -12.66 22.47 -3.41
N ARG A 385 -12.17 22.75 -4.63
CA ARG A 385 -11.32 23.92 -4.93
C ARG A 385 -12.00 25.24 -4.59
N HIS A 386 -13.30 25.35 -4.82
CA HIS A 386 -14.08 26.57 -4.59
C HIS A 386 -14.46 26.80 -3.12
N GLN A 387 -14.06 25.92 -2.19
CA GLN A 387 -14.32 26.13 -0.76
C GLN A 387 -13.41 27.20 -0.12
N TRP A 388 -12.40 27.66 -0.86
CA TRP A 388 -11.46 28.70 -0.42
C TRP A 388 -11.23 29.75 -1.51
N GLU A 389 -11.37 31.00 -1.12
CA GLU A 389 -10.95 32.16 -1.92
C GLU A 389 -9.45 32.45 -1.69
N ASN A 390 -9.01 32.45 -0.43
CA ASN A 390 -7.64 32.74 -0.01
C ASN A 390 -6.97 31.53 0.66
N GLY A 391 -6.57 30.53 -0.14
CA GLY A 391 -5.68 29.47 0.34
C GLY A 391 -4.33 30.04 0.83
N TRP A 392 -3.65 29.31 1.72
CA TRP A 392 -2.40 29.71 2.39
C TRP A 392 -2.50 30.89 3.38
N ASP A 393 -3.71 31.24 3.81
CA ASP A 393 -3.96 32.16 4.92
C ASP A 393 -4.20 31.37 6.21
N MET A 394 -3.43 31.65 7.27
CA MET A 394 -3.56 30.99 8.58
C MET A 394 -4.90 31.29 9.29
N GLY A 395 -5.66 32.26 8.79
CA GLY A 395 -6.95 32.66 9.32
C GLY A 395 -6.85 33.39 10.66
N ALA A 396 -8.00 33.80 11.18
CA ALA A 396 -8.05 34.66 12.36
C ALA A 396 -7.59 34.00 13.68
N ILE A 397 -7.44 32.68 13.73
CA ILE A 397 -7.03 31.95 14.94
C ILE A 397 -5.72 31.17 14.80
N ASP A 398 -4.95 31.38 13.72
CA ASP A 398 -3.62 30.80 13.50
C ASP A 398 -3.57 29.27 13.67
N PHE A 399 -4.51 28.58 13.00
CA PHE A 399 -4.74 27.15 13.19
C PHE A 399 -4.64 26.38 11.88
N CYS A 400 -3.82 25.33 11.86
CA CYS A 400 -3.78 24.34 10.79
C CYS A 400 -4.78 23.21 11.10
N PRO A 401 -5.86 23.06 10.31
CA PRO A 401 -6.80 21.96 10.51
C PRO A 401 -6.12 20.58 10.38
N PRO A 402 -6.62 19.55 11.07
CA PRO A 402 -6.24 18.17 10.78
C PRO A 402 -6.84 17.73 9.43
N TRP A 403 -6.48 16.53 8.96
CA TRP A 403 -7.12 15.88 7.80
C TRP A 403 -8.57 15.46 8.09
N ASP A 404 -9.45 16.43 8.30
CA ASP A 404 -10.85 16.22 8.66
C ASP A 404 -11.73 17.15 7.84
N GLY A 405 -12.20 16.65 6.70
CA GLY A 405 -13.01 17.42 5.75
C GLY A 405 -14.16 18.21 6.39
N LEU A 406 -14.82 17.67 7.43
CA LEU A 406 -15.91 18.38 8.11
C LEU A 406 -15.39 19.58 8.89
N LEU A 407 -14.33 19.41 9.68
CA LEU A 407 -13.72 20.51 10.43
C LEU A 407 -13.08 21.54 9.49
N ILE A 408 -12.39 21.07 8.46
CA ILE A 408 -11.77 21.91 7.43
C ILE A 408 -12.80 22.88 6.84
N LEU A 409 -13.96 22.39 6.38
CA LEU A 409 -14.97 23.23 5.76
C LEU A 409 -15.66 24.19 6.73
N GLU A 410 -15.86 23.77 7.99
CA GLU A 410 -16.38 24.65 9.04
C GLU A 410 -15.46 25.84 9.31
N LEU A 411 -14.14 25.60 9.33
CA LEU A 411 -13.13 26.64 9.51
C LEU A 411 -12.99 27.52 8.26
N ALA A 412 -12.96 26.91 7.07
CA ALA A 412 -12.85 27.61 5.80
C ALA A 412 -14.01 28.59 5.58
N SER A 413 -15.26 28.15 5.84
CA SER A 413 -16.46 28.99 5.67
C SER A 413 -16.48 30.26 6.54
N ARG A 414 -15.64 30.30 7.58
CA ARG A 414 -15.52 31.39 8.54
C ARG A 414 -14.15 32.08 8.51
N GLN A 415 -13.27 31.70 7.58
CA GLN A 415 -11.90 32.21 7.47
C GLN A 415 -11.10 32.10 8.78
N LEU A 416 -11.30 30.99 9.51
CA LEU A 416 -10.71 30.81 10.82
C LEU A 416 -9.36 30.08 10.77
N GLY A 417 -9.15 29.18 9.81
CA GLY A 417 -7.95 28.37 9.75
C GLY A 417 -7.41 28.22 8.34
N LEU A 418 -6.23 27.61 8.29
CA LEU A 418 -5.45 27.39 7.08
C LEU A 418 -6.13 26.49 6.06
N GLY A 419 -6.02 26.85 4.78
CA GLY A 419 -6.33 25.99 3.63
C GLY A 419 -5.10 25.80 2.75
N MET A 420 -4.60 24.57 2.64
CA MET A 420 -3.42 24.19 1.83
C MET A 420 -3.79 23.00 0.94
N CYS A 421 -2.94 22.65 -0.02
CA CYS A 421 -3.10 21.48 -0.89
C CYS A 421 -3.58 20.21 -0.17
N THR A 422 -3.01 19.92 1.01
CA THR A 422 -3.45 18.81 1.88
C THR A 422 -4.93 18.90 2.24
N HIS A 423 -5.42 20.07 2.61
CA HIS A 423 -6.82 20.31 2.96
C HIS A 423 -7.78 20.21 1.76
N TYR A 424 -7.40 20.76 0.60
CA TYR A 424 -8.19 20.62 -0.63
C TYR A 424 -8.32 19.16 -1.04
N SER A 425 -7.21 18.43 -1.02
CA SER A 425 -7.19 16.99 -1.34
C SER A 425 -8.01 16.17 -0.35
N THR A 426 -7.86 16.41 0.96
CA THR A 426 -8.66 15.74 1.99
C THR A 426 -10.15 16.01 1.86
N VAL A 427 -10.57 17.26 1.62
CA VAL A 427 -11.99 17.58 1.40
C VAL A 427 -12.56 16.83 0.20
N PHE A 428 -11.82 16.78 -0.90
CA PHE A 428 -12.21 16.06 -2.11
C PHE A 428 -12.31 14.54 -1.87
N VAL A 429 -11.29 13.94 -1.26
CA VAL A 429 -11.25 12.51 -0.96
C VAL A 429 -12.40 12.12 -0.01
N HIS A 430 -12.65 12.92 1.02
CA HIS A 430 -13.78 12.71 1.93
C HIS A 430 -15.14 12.89 1.24
N ALA A 431 -15.25 13.83 0.30
CA ALA A 431 -16.47 13.99 -0.49
C ALA A 431 -16.75 12.75 -1.34
N CYS A 432 -15.74 12.25 -2.05
CA CYS A 432 -15.84 10.99 -2.79
C CYS A 432 -16.23 9.83 -1.87
N ALA A 433 -15.49 9.62 -0.77
CA ALA A 433 -15.70 8.51 0.15
C ALA A 433 -17.09 8.55 0.81
N SER A 434 -17.59 9.74 1.18
CA SER A 434 -18.93 9.90 1.77
C SER A 434 -20.08 9.62 0.80
N LEU A 435 -19.81 9.74 -0.51
CA LEU A 435 -20.73 9.35 -1.57
C LEU A 435 -20.61 7.86 -1.91
N GLY A 436 -19.57 7.16 -1.43
CA GLY A 436 -19.28 5.76 -1.78
C GLY A 436 -18.37 5.58 -2.99
N LEU A 437 -17.77 6.66 -3.49
CA LEU A 437 -16.75 6.63 -4.53
C LEU A 437 -15.36 6.38 -3.91
N ILE A 438 -14.46 5.77 -4.67
CA ILE A 438 -13.16 5.33 -4.17
C ILE A 438 -12.08 6.36 -4.52
N ALA A 439 -11.52 6.98 -3.48
CA ALA A 439 -10.46 7.98 -3.60
C ALA A 439 -9.47 7.88 -2.43
N ARG A 440 -8.25 8.38 -2.62
CA ARG A 440 -7.20 8.45 -1.60
C ARG A 440 -6.33 9.69 -1.77
N THR A 441 -5.71 10.11 -0.67
CA THR A 441 -4.74 11.22 -0.65
C THR A 441 -3.33 10.72 -0.96
N LEU A 442 -2.57 11.53 -1.68
CA LEU A 442 -1.21 11.22 -2.12
C LEU A 442 -0.33 12.47 -2.00
N VAL A 443 0.90 12.28 -1.53
CA VAL A 443 1.88 13.35 -1.35
C VAL A 443 2.95 13.25 -2.44
N ILE A 444 3.27 14.39 -3.04
CA ILE A 444 4.33 14.55 -4.02
C ILE A 444 5.27 15.67 -3.56
N ARG A 445 6.30 16.01 -4.33
CA ARG A 445 7.22 17.11 -3.98
C ARG A 445 6.43 18.41 -3.76
N CYS A 446 6.57 19.00 -2.56
CA CYS A 446 5.95 20.26 -2.14
C CYS A 446 4.44 20.39 -2.36
N HIS A 447 3.72 19.27 -2.56
CA HIS A 447 2.30 19.30 -2.91
C HIS A 447 1.57 18.03 -2.47
N CYS A 448 0.25 18.13 -2.35
CA CYS A 448 -0.63 17.03 -2.00
C CYS A 448 -1.78 16.97 -3.01
N VAL A 449 -1.99 15.80 -3.59
CA VAL A 449 -3.00 15.52 -4.62
C VAL A 449 -3.86 14.33 -4.20
N ALA A 450 -4.78 13.91 -5.07
CA ALA A 450 -5.60 12.73 -4.85
C ALA A 450 -5.47 11.74 -6.02
N GLU A 451 -5.82 10.49 -5.75
CA GLU A 451 -6.13 9.51 -6.78
C GLU A 451 -7.52 8.94 -6.58
N VAL A 452 -8.23 8.71 -7.68
CA VAL A 452 -9.56 8.11 -7.71
C VAL A 452 -9.51 6.81 -8.50
N TRP A 453 -10.26 5.80 -8.09
CA TRP A 453 -10.49 4.64 -8.93
C TRP A 453 -11.64 4.95 -9.90
N SER A 454 -11.38 4.84 -11.20
CA SER A 454 -12.40 5.05 -12.23
C SER A 454 -12.81 3.74 -12.89
N GLU A 455 -14.08 3.40 -12.76
CA GLU A 455 -14.72 2.26 -13.45
C GLU A 455 -14.72 2.43 -14.97
N GLU A 456 -14.86 3.67 -15.44
CA GLU A 456 -14.84 4.04 -16.85
C GLU A 456 -13.52 3.64 -17.51
N HIS A 457 -12.40 3.92 -16.83
CA HIS A 457 -11.05 3.67 -17.34
C HIS A 457 -10.39 2.39 -16.81
N ASP A 458 -10.98 1.75 -15.79
CA ASP A 458 -10.49 0.52 -15.16
C ASP A 458 -9.09 0.67 -14.51
N LYS A 459 -8.85 1.84 -13.89
CA LYS A 459 -7.56 2.21 -13.29
C LYS A 459 -7.71 3.34 -12.26
N TRP A 460 -6.65 3.52 -11.47
CA TRP A 460 -6.46 4.73 -10.66
C TRP A 460 -6.07 5.91 -11.56
N ILE A 461 -6.59 7.10 -11.23
CA ILE A 461 -6.34 8.35 -11.95
C ILE A 461 -5.99 9.44 -10.95
N MET A 462 -4.92 10.17 -11.22
CA MET A 462 -4.51 11.32 -10.43
C MET A 462 -5.39 12.53 -10.74
N ILE A 463 -5.87 13.18 -9.68
CA ILE A 463 -6.59 14.46 -9.74
C ILE A 463 -5.94 15.42 -8.75
N ASP A 464 -5.47 16.56 -9.25
CA ASP A 464 -5.05 17.68 -8.45
C ASP A 464 -6.27 18.60 -8.24
N THR A 465 -6.70 18.74 -6.98
CA THR A 465 -7.82 19.60 -6.58
C THR A 465 -7.40 21.07 -6.43
N GLY A 466 -6.14 21.37 -6.78
CA GLY A 466 -5.50 22.66 -6.60
C GLY A 466 -5.02 22.87 -5.16
N GLY A 467 -4.85 24.14 -4.79
CA GLY A 467 -4.31 24.52 -3.48
C GLY A 467 -2.84 24.92 -3.49
N ASP A 468 -2.27 25.17 -4.66
CA ASP A 468 -0.99 25.86 -4.81
C ASP A 468 -1.00 27.23 -4.14
N SER A 469 0.15 27.65 -3.60
CA SER A 469 0.36 29.00 -3.07
C SER A 469 0.44 30.07 -4.16
N ASN A 470 0.68 29.66 -5.41
CA ASN A 470 0.80 30.55 -6.56
C ASN A 470 -0.51 30.67 -7.36
N ASP A 471 -1.09 31.86 -7.43
CA ASP A 471 -2.33 32.14 -8.14
C ASP A 471 -2.32 31.75 -9.63
N GLN A 472 -1.14 31.72 -10.26
CA GLN A 472 -1.00 31.33 -11.67
C GLN A 472 -1.26 29.83 -11.87
N THR A 473 -0.88 29.01 -10.89
CA THR A 473 -0.96 27.55 -10.94
C THR A 473 -2.16 26.99 -10.19
N LYS A 474 -2.97 27.84 -9.54
CA LYS A 474 -4.23 27.46 -8.90
C LYS A 474 -5.30 27.02 -9.92
N ALA A 475 -5.43 25.72 -10.16
CA ALA A 475 -6.52 25.11 -10.93
C ALA A 475 -6.78 23.68 -10.45
N THR A 476 -7.95 23.12 -10.77
CA THR A 476 -8.12 21.65 -10.70
C THR A 476 -7.77 21.05 -12.03
N TYR A 477 -7.05 19.93 -12.02
CA TYR A 477 -6.60 19.30 -13.25
C TYR A 477 -6.20 17.84 -13.05
N TYR A 478 -6.08 17.13 -14.17
CA TYR A 478 -5.50 15.79 -14.27
C TYR A 478 -4.65 15.70 -15.54
N TYR A 479 -3.68 14.80 -15.53
CA TYR A 479 -2.88 14.51 -16.72
C TYR A 479 -3.59 13.51 -17.61
N VAL A 480 -3.34 13.63 -18.91
CA VAL A 480 -3.78 12.65 -19.92
C VAL A 480 -2.58 12.24 -20.78
N LYS A 481 -2.53 10.98 -21.23
CA LYS A 481 -1.66 10.53 -22.31
C LYS A 481 -2.53 10.02 -23.45
N ASN A 482 -2.44 10.65 -24.62
CA ASN A 482 -3.28 10.35 -25.79
C ASN A 482 -4.79 10.38 -25.48
N GLY A 483 -5.20 11.32 -24.63
CA GLY A 483 -6.60 11.49 -24.21
C GLY A 483 -7.09 10.55 -23.10
N VAL A 484 -6.24 9.65 -22.60
CA VAL A 484 -6.58 8.77 -21.47
C VAL A 484 -6.00 9.35 -20.18
N PRO A 485 -6.80 9.55 -19.11
CA PRO A 485 -6.28 10.06 -17.84
C PRO A 485 -5.20 9.16 -17.22
N MET A 486 -4.23 9.79 -16.56
CA MET A 486 -3.05 9.13 -16.00
C MET A 486 -3.14 8.96 -14.49
N SER A 487 -2.59 7.86 -13.99
CA SER A 487 -2.22 7.63 -12.60
C SER A 487 -0.95 8.40 -12.22
N THR A 488 -0.67 8.51 -10.93
CA THR A 488 0.57 9.13 -10.44
C THR A 488 1.82 8.40 -10.95
N LEU A 489 1.82 7.06 -10.98
CA LEU A 489 2.96 6.28 -11.47
C LEU A 489 3.22 6.49 -12.96
N GLU A 490 2.18 6.65 -13.78
CA GLU A 490 2.38 6.97 -15.19
C GLU A 490 2.99 8.37 -15.38
N ILE A 491 2.63 9.34 -14.54
CA ILE A 491 3.22 10.70 -14.58
C ILE A 491 4.66 10.66 -14.07
N HIS A 492 4.90 9.93 -12.98
CA HIS A 492 6.22 9.65 -12.45
C HIS A 492 7.12 9.01 -13.53
N ASN A 493 6.66 7.97 -14.20
CA ASN A 493 7.38 7.28 -15.28
C ASN A 493 7.62 8.20 -16.49
N ALA A 494 6.66 9.07 -16.84
CA ALA A 494 6.85 10.07 -17.89
C ALA A 494 7.98 11.05 -17.54
N TRP A 495 8.03 11.52 -16.29
CA TRP A 495 9.11 12.37 -15.79
C TRP A 495 10.45 11.64 -15.75
N ILE A 496 10.50 10.46 -15.14
CA ILE A 496 11.74 9.69 -14.98
C ILE A 496 12.35 9.29 -16.34
N ASN A 497 11.52 8.86 -17.29
CA ASN A 497 11.99 8.46 -18.62
C ASN A 497 12.08 9.64 -19.61
N GLN A 498 11.68 10.84 -19.18
CA GLN A 498 11.55 12.04 -20.03
C GLN A 498 10.70 11.78 -21.29
N ASP A 499 9.67 10.91 -21.18
CA ASP A 499 8.73 10.56 -22.25
C ASP A 499 7.39 11.28 -22.07
N PHE A 500 7.26 12.42 -22.73
CA PHE A 500 6.07 13.25 -22.73
C PHE A 500 5.25 13.15 -24.01
N ASP A 501 5.51 12.17 -24.88
CA ASP A 501 4.75 12.04 -26.13
C ASP A 501 3.26 11.79 -25.84
N GLY A 502 2.40 12.63 -26.42
CA GLY A 502 0.96 12.61 -26.18
C GLY A 502 0.52 13.01 -24.76
N VAL A 503 1.43 13.46 -23.88
CA VAL A 503 1.10 13.91 -22.52
C VAL A 503 0.51 15.32 -22.56
N GLY A 504 -0.59 15.52 -21.86
CA GLY A 504 -1.30 16.79 -21.73
C GLY A 504 -1.97 16.95 -20.37
N ILE A 505 -2.58 18.11 -20.16
CA ILE A 505 -3.37 18.43 -18.96
C ILE A 505 -4.81 18.73 -19.37
N GLN A 506 -5.77 18.29 -18.57
CA GLN A 506 -7.19 18.61 -18.70
C GLN A 506 -7.76 19.06 -17.36
N PRO A 507 -8.87 19.82 -17.35
CA PRO A 507 -9.64 20.33 -18.51
C PRO A 507 -8.95 21.49 -19.25
N GLU A 508 -9.51 21.93 -20.40
CA GLU A 508 -8.90 22.94 -21.30
C GLU A 508 -8.52 24.25 -20.59
N HIS A 509 -9.31 24.69 -19.60
CA HIS A 509 -9.02 25.91 -18.86
C HIS A 509 -7.76 25.77 -17.98
N ALA A 510 -7.48 24.58 -17.45
CA ALA A 510 -6.25 24.27 -16.74
C ALA A 510 -5.10 24.05 -17.72
N ALA A 511 -5.35 23.39 -18.85
CA ALA A 511 -4.37 23.20 -19.92
C ALA A 511 -3.75 24.54 -20.37
N LYS A 512 -4.58 25.58 -20.55
CA LYS A 512 -4.12 26.94 -20.89
C LYS A 512 -3.22 27.57 -19.83
N ARG A 513 -3.39 27.22 -18.55
CA ARG A 513 -2.53 27.71 -17.47
C ARG A 513 -1.15 27.04 -17.48
N PHE A 514 -1.10 25.78 -17.88
CA PHE A 514 0.12 24.95 -17.85
C PHE A 514 0.71 24.66 -19.24
N GLU A 515 0.26 25.35 -20.30
CA GLU A 515 0.65 25.04 -21.70
C GLU A 515 2.18 25.01 -21.91
N ASN A 516 2.91 25.87 -21.19
CA ASN A 516 4.38 25.95 -21.26
C ASN A 516 5.09 25.25 -20.09
N ASP A 517 4.36 24.53 -19.24
CA ASP A 517 4.84 24.05 -17.94
C ASP A 517 4.46 22.59 -17.61
N ILE A 518 3.95 21.82 -18.58
CA ILE A 518 3.55 20.41 -18.37
C ILE A 518 4.71 19.59 -17.78
N THR A 519 5.92 19.76 -18.33
CA THR A 519 7.13 19.05 -17.90
C THR A 519 7.59 19.46 -16.51
N SER A 520 7.70 20.77 -16.22
CA SER A 520 8.10 21.22 -14.88
C SER A 520 7.03 20.95 -13.83
N ARG A 521 5.75 20.85 -14.22
CA ARG A 521 4.70 20.37 -13.33
C ARG A 521 4.81 18.87 -13.06
N ALA A 522 5.20 18.07 -14.06
CA ALA A 522 5.45 16.65 -13.90
C ALA A 522 6.67 16.36 -13.01
N GLN A 523 7.63 17.29 -12.89
CA GLN A 523 8.74 17.20 -11.94
C GLN A 523 8.28 17.02 -10.49
N LEU A 524 7.11 17.55 -10.12
CA LEU A 524 6.59 17.36 -8.77
C LEU A 524 6.40 15.87 -8.42
N PHE A 525 6.16 15.04 -9.44
CA PHE A 525 5.97 13.61 -9.36
C PHE A 525 7.29 12.82 -9.37
N GLU A 526 8.45 13.48 -9.23
CA GLU A 526 9.75 12.80 -9.11
C GLU A 526 9.77 11.74 -8.02
N ARG A 527 8.95 11.92 -6.98
CA ARG A 527 8.71 10.96 -5.90
C ARG A 527 7.30 11.15 -5.38
N PHE A 528 6.69 10.06 -4.91
CA PHE A 528 5.39 10.12 -4.29
C PHE A 528 5.19 9.07 -3.21
N CYS A 529 4.20 9.30 -2.35
CA CYS A 529 3.70 8.32 -1.40
C CYS A 529 2.19 8.43 -1.20
N ILE A 530 1.56 7.30 -0.85
CA ILE A 530 0.12 7.25 -0.58
C ILE A 530 -0.17 7.20 0.92
N HIS A 531 -1.28 7.82 1.32
CA HIS A 531 -1.87 7.57 2.62
C HIS A 531 -2.76 6.33 2.55
N LEU A 532 -2.49 5.33 3.39
CA LEU A 532 -3.18 4.02 3.37
C LEU A 532 -4.56 4.03 4.06
N ARG A 533 -5.27 5.15 3.96
CA ARG A 533 -6.61 5.33 4.53
C ARG A 533 -7.31 6.56 3.94
N ASN A 534 -8.63 6.60 4.11
CA ASN A 534 -9.47 7.77 3.87
C ASN A 534 -10.61 7.89 4.91
N ASP A 535 -10.45 7.23 6.07
CA ASP A 535 -11.46 7.15 7.12
C ASP A 535 -11.25 8.16 8.26
N GLU A 536 -10.62 9.30 7.99
CA GLU A 536 -10.31 10.33 9.00
C GLU A 536 -11.58 10.99 9.58
N LEU A 537 -12.69 10.98 8.83
CA LEU A 537 -14.01 11.32 9.37
C LEU A 537 -14.50 10.34 10.44
N ARG A 538 -13.92 9.14 10.55
CA ARG A 538 -14.17 8.21 11.66
C ARG A 538 -13.18 8.44 12.82
N THR A 539 -11.90 8.61 12.52
CA THR A 539 -10.83 8.82 13.52
C THR A 539 -9.66 9.60 12.94
N LEU A 540 -9.21 10.65 13.62
CA LEU A 540 -8.09 11.49 13.17
C LEU A 540 -6.76 10.75 13.16
N SER A 541 -6.58 9.74 14.00
CA SER A 541 -5.34 8.96 14.11
C SER A 541 -5.48 7.58 13.47
N PRO A 542 -4.38 7.03 12.93
CA PRO A 542 -3.02 7.60 12.88
C PRO A 542 -2.80 8.57 11.70
N GLY A 543 -1.85 9.51 11.83
CA GLY A 543 -1.49 10.53 10.83
C GLY A 543 -0.60 11.62 11.43
N GLU A 544 -0.04 12.53 10.61
CA GLU A 544 0.68 13.73 11.04
C GLU A 544 -0.30 14.83 11.50
N PRO A 545 -0.19 15.36 12.71
CA PRO A 545 -0.82 16.64 13.04
C PRO A 545 -0.26 17.76 12.15
N GLU A 546 -1.10 18.70 11.68
CA GLU A 546 -0.68 19.86 10.86
C GLU A 546 0.02 19.52 9.51
N HIS A 547 -0.31 18.37 8.92
CA HIS A 547 0.20 17.90 7.62
C HIS A 547 0.40 19.00 6.56
N GLY A 548 1.60 19.04 6.00
CA GLY A 548 1.97 19.93 4.90
C GLY A 548 2.37 21.34 5.34
N LEU A 549 2.26 21.68 6.63
CA LEU A 549 2.79 22.94 7.18
C LEU A 549 4.32 22.90 7.35
N GLY A 550 4.89 21.70 7.46
CA GLY A 550 6.33 21.45 7.58
C GLY A 550 6.81 20.35 6.64
N SER A 551 8.08 19.95 6.82
CA SER A 551 8.60 18.73 6.16
C SER A 551 7.86 17.51 6.70
N TYR A 552 7.39 16.64 5.82
CA TYR A 552 6.72 15.41 6.24
C TYR A 552 7.61 14.56 7.15
N HIS A 553 7.01 14.02 8.19
CA HIS A 553 7.70 13.22 9.19
C HIS A 553 6.94 11.98 9.65
N TYR A 554 5.66 11.87 9.31
CA TYR A 554 4.86 10.71 9.62
C TYR A 554 5.34 9.45 8.85
N ASP A 555 5.65 8.38 9.59
CA ASP A 555 6.21 7.13 9.06
C ASP A 555 5.14 6.13 8.57
N GLY A 556 3.87 6.56 8.53
CA GLY A 556 2.78 5.69 8.10
C GLY A 556 2.50 5.67 6.61
N TYR A 557 3.10 6.57 5.81
CA TYR A 557 2.92 6.63 4.36
C TYR A 557 3.63 5.48 3.64
N LEU A 558 3.07 5.00 2.55
CA LEU A 558 3.74 4.05 1.66
C LEU A 558 4.41 4.79 0.51
N TRP A 559 5.74 4.76 0.47
CA TRP A 559 6.56 5.44 -0.53
C TRP A 559 6.88 4.55 -1.73
N TRP A 560 6.74 5.09 -2.93
CA TRP A 560 7.23 4.43 -4.14
C TRP A 560 8.77 4.43 -4.14
N LYS A 561 9.37 3.30 -4.50
CA LYS A 561 10.80 3.18 -4.78
C LYS A 561 11.05 2.50 -6.13
N ASP A 562 12.10 2.95 -6.80
CA ASP A 562 12.69 2.28 -7.95
C ASP A 562 14.19 2.62 -8.04
N ALA A 563 14.85 2.20 -9.12
CA ALA A 563 16.28 2.41 -9.32
C ALA A 563 16.71 3.89 -9.40
N GLN A 564 15.80 4.79 -9.81
CA GLN A 564 16.05 6.24 -9.91
C GLN A 564 15.50 7.00 -8.69
N THR A 565 14.59 6.40 -7.93
CA THR A 565 14.03 6.94 -6.69
C THR A 565 14.36 6.07 -5.47
N PRO A 566 15.64 6.01 -5.03
CA PRO A 566 16.02 5.18 -3.89
C PRO A 566 15.25 5.59 -2.62
N PRO A 567 14.99 4.66 -1.69
CA PRO A 567 14.30 4.95 -0.43
C PRO A 567 14.88 6.12 0.36
N HIS A 568 14.02 6.96 0.94
CA HIS A 568 14.47 7.95 1.91
C HIS A 568 14.78 7.27 3.25
N PRO A 569 15.92 7.55 3.89
CA PRO A 569 16.37 6.76 5.04
C PRO A 569 15.49 6.94 6.28
N TRP A 570 14.80 8.07 6.41
CA TRP A 570 13.91 8.32 7.54
C TRP A 570 12.59 7.57 7.45
N PHE A 571 12.07 7.21 6.26
CA PHE A 571 10.81 6.48 6.16
C PHE A 571 11.00 4.96 6.11
N SER A 572 10.23 4.20 6.86
CA SER A 572 10.37 2.73 6.94
C SER A 572 9.60 1.98 5.86
N LYS A 573 8.59 2.60 5.25
CA LYS A 573 7.67 1.92 4.32
C LYS A 573 7.91 2.33 2.87
N HIS A 574 8.60 1.46 2.14
CA HIS A 574 8.85 1.62 0.72
C HIS A 574 8.45 0.35 -0.05
N SER A 575 7.82 0.52 -1.21
CA SER A 575 7.50 -0.59 -2.10
C SER A 575 7.78 -0.22 -3.56
N SER A 576 8.34 -1.16 -4.32
CA SER A 576 8.51 -1.12 -5.77
C SER A 576 7.42 -1.93 -6.49
N ARG A 577 6.48 -2.53 -5.75
CA ARG A 577 5.42 -3.36 -6.30
C ARG A 577 4.26 -2.50 -6.76
N GLU A 578 4.01 -2.46 -8.07
CA GLU A 578 2.89 -1.69 -8.63
C GLU A 578 1.56 -2.04 -7.96
N GLY A 579 1.30 -3.33 -7.70
CA GLY A 579 0.05 -3.78 -7.07
C GLY A 579 -0.17 -3.28 -5.63
N ASP A 580 0.86 -2.76 -4.96
CA ASP A 580 0.71 -2.15 -3.62
C ASP A 580 0.08 -0.76 -3.70
N PHE A 581 0.26 -0.08 -4.85
CA PHE A 581 -0.31 1.22 -5.15
C PHE A 581 -1.53 1.09 -6.07
N TYR A 582 -1.55 0.15 -7.01
CA TYR A 582 -2.53 0.08 -8.08
C TYR A 582 -3.32 -1.22 -8.04
N TRP A 583 -3.86 -1.56 -6.87
CA TRP A 583 -4.77 -2.70 -6.72
C TRP A 583 -6.11 -2.45 -7.42
N THR A 584 -6.86 -3.52 -7.68
CA THR A 584 -8.13 -3.48 -8.43
C THR A 584 -9.32 -3.54 -7.47
N PRO A 585 -9.83 -2.39 -6.96
CA PRO A 585 -11.06 -2.40 -6.17
C PRO A 585 -12.28 -2.61 -7.06
N ASN A 586 -13.43 -2.85 -6.43
CA ASN A 586 -14.75 -2.73 -7.06
C ASN A 586 -15.02 -3.64 -8.28
N HIS A 587 -14.37 -4.81 -8.36
CA HIS A 587 -14.67 -5.85 -9.35
C HIS A 587 -15.15 -7.15 -8.69
N VAL A 588 -16.08 -7.85 -9.32
CA VAL A 588 -16.58 -9.16 -8.85
C VAL A 588 -15.92 -10.29 -9.63
N GLU A 589 -15.14 -11.11 -8.96
CA GLU A 589 -14.59 -12.32 -9.53
C GLU A 589 -15.64 -13.44 -9.49
N ILE A 590 -15.73 -14.22 -10.59
CA ILE A 590 -16.63 -15.38 -10.71
C ILE A 590 -15.76 -16.62 -10.75
N ARG A 591 -15.99 -17.52 -9.79
CA ARG A 591 -15.36 -18.84 -9.75
C ARG A 591 -16.41 -19.92 -9.89
N LEU A 592 -16.28 -20.77 -10.90
CA LEU A 592 -17.22 -21.87 -11.16
C LEU A 592 -16.67 -23.20 -10.65
N SER A 593 -17.56 -24.06 -10.13
CA SER A 593 -17.26 -25.46 -9.86
C SER A 593 -18.41 -26.39 -10.23
N ARG A 594 -18.07 -27.65 -10.55
CA ARG A 594 -19.05 -28.70 -10.85
C ARG A 594 -19.72 -29.16 -9.55
N SER A 595 -21.04 -29.22 -9.57
CA SER A 595 -21.82 -29.80 -8.46
C SER A 595 -22.02 -31.31 -8.64
N ASN A 596 -22.73 -31.95 -7.70
CA ASN A 596 -23.16 -33.34 -7.83
C ASN A 596 -24.28 -33.54 -8.86
N HIS A 597 -24.85 -32.46 -9.40
CA HIS A 597 -25.88 -32.49 -10.43
C HIS A 597 -25.29 -32.00 -11.77
N PRO A 598 -25.33 -32.81 -12.84
CA PRO A 598 -24.66 -32.50 -14.09
C PRO A 598 -25.13 -31.17 -14.74
N GLU A 599 -26.37 -30.77 -14.52
CA GLU A 599 -26.96 -29.54 -15.01
C GLU A 599 -26.80 -28.33 -14.07
N ILE A 600 -26.02 -28.43 -12.98
CA ILE A 600 -25.86 -27.38 -11.99
C ILE A 600 -24.37 -27.10 -11.74
N LEU A 601 -24.01 -25.82 -11.83
CA LEU A 601 -22.71 -25.31 -11.41
C LEU A 601 -22.83 -24.55 -10.09
N ASP A 602 -21.86 -24.70 -9.20
CA ASP A 602 -21.73 -23.85 -8.03
C ASP A 602 -20.89 -22.62 -8.39
N VAL A 603 -21.39 -21.45 -8.01
CA VAL A 603 -20.80 -20.14 -8.28
C VAL A 603 -20.32 -19.54 -6.97
N ASP A 604 -19.03 -19.19 -6.92
CA ASP A 604 -18.42 -18.40 -5.85
C ASP A 604 -18.10 -17.00 -6.38
N LEU A 605 -18.52 -15.97 -5.64
CA LEU A 605 -18.26 -14.56 -5.92
C LEU A 605 -17.37 -13.95 -4.85
N SER A 606 -16.40 -13.14 -5.25
CA SER A 606 -15.55 -12.35 -4.34
C SER A 606 -15.26 -10.96 -4.91
N THR A 607 -15.07 -9.97 -4.04
CA THR A 607 -14.76 -8.60 -4.45
C THR A 607 -13.93 -7.85 -3.41
N GLN A 608 -13.16 -6.88 -3.89
CA GLN A 608 -12.49 -5.87 -3.07
C GLN A 608 -13.31 -4.56 -2.96
N MET A 609 -14.60 -4.59 -3.30
CA MET A 609 -15.50 -3.44 -3.15
C MET A 609 -15.59 -3.00 -1.68
N PRO A 610 -15.22 -1.75 -1.33
CA PRO A 610 -15.43 -1.23 0.01
C PRO A 610 -16.91 -1.03 0.29
N ASN A 611 -17.31 -1.19 1.55
CA ASN A 611 -18.69 -1.02 1.99
C ASN A 611 -19.70 -1.88 1.20
N ILE A 612 -19.35 -3.14 0.87
CA ILE A 612 -20.23 -4.04 0.12
C ILE A 612 -21.64 -4.14 0.76
N GLY A 613 -22.65 -4.07 -0.10
CA GLY A 613 -24.07 -4.23 0.19
C GLY A 613 -24.55 -5.61 -0.28
N ASP A 614 -24.77 -5.77 -1.59
CA ASP A 614 -25.30 -7.00 -2.20
C ASP A 614 -24.44 -7.47 -3.38
N TYR A 615 -24.51 -8.77 -3.69
CA TYR A 615 -24.16 -9.28 -5.01
C TYR A 615 -25.43 -9.39 -5.84
N LEU A 616 -25.37 -8.92 -7.09
CA LEU A 616 -26.44 -9.02 -8.06
C LEU A 616 -26.04 -9.99 -9.17
N ALA A 617 -26.92 -10.91 -9.51
CA ALA A 617 -26.73 -11.83 -10.62
C ALA A 617 -27.90 -11.76 -11.61
N LYS A 618 -27.57 -11.89 -12.90
CA LYS A 618 -28.53 -12.04 -13.99
C LYS A 618 -28.16 -13.27 -14.80
N MET A 619 -29.10 -14.22 -14.86
CA MET A 619 -28.94 -15.51 -15.55
C MET A 619 -29.77 -15.51 -16.84
N GLY A 620 -29.11 -15.42 -17.99
CA GLY A 620 -29.76 -15.22 -19.29
C GLY A 620 -30.52 -13.90 -19.37
N ASP A 621 -31.76 -13.93 -19.88
CA ASP A 621 -32.61 -12.76 -20.05
C ASP A 621 -33.44 -12.40 -18.81
N ASN A 622 -33.23 -13.09 -17.69
CA ASN A 622 -33.95 -12.84 -16.45
C ASN A 622 -33.64 -11.45 -15.86
N ASP A 623 -34.44 -11.02 -14.89
CA ASP A 623 -34.16 -9.81 -14.11
C ASP A 623 -32.96 -10.01 -13.18
N TRP A 624 -32.33 -8.90 -12.80
CA TRP A 624 -31.29 -8.89 -11.77
C TRP A 624 -31.90 -9.29 -10.42
N ILE A 625 -31.26 -10.23 -9.73
CA ILE A 625 -31.66 -10.67 -8.40
C ILE A 625 -30.49 -10.54 -7.42
N SER A 626 -30.78 -10.20 -6.17
CA SER A 626 -29.80 -10.31 -5.09
C SER A 626 -29.50 -11.78 -4.82
N VAL A 627 -28.22 -12.10 -4.71
CA VAL A 627 -27.71 -13.45 -4.44
C VAL A 627 -26.69 -13.41 -3.30
N PRO A 628 -26.57 -14.49 -2.53
CA PRO A 628 -25.40 -14.67 -1.68
C PRO A 628 -24.11 -14.75 -2.52
N ASN A 629 -22.95 -14.59 -1.87
CA ASN A 629 -21.65 -14.78 -2.51
C ASN A 629 -21.42 -16.22 -3.00
N ARG A 630 -22.23 -17.19 -2.57
CA ARG A 630 -22.24 -18.57 -3.08
C ARG A 630 -23.64 -19.02 -3.42
N PHE A 631 -23.86 -19.42 -4.68
CA PHE A 631 -25.16 -19.94 -5.13
C PHE A 631 -24.99 -20.98 -6.24
N SER A 632 -26.05 -21.77 -6.47
CA SER A 632 -26.08 -22.76 -7.54
C SER A 632 -26.76 -22.22 -8.80
N TRP A 633 -26.15 -22.44 -9.95
CA TRP A 633 -26.59 -21.99 -11.26
C TRP A 633 -27.02 -23.18 -12.14
N LYS A 634 -28.32 -23.29 -12.39
CA LYS A 634 -28.88 -24.34 -13.24
C LYS A 634 -28.73 -23.99 -14.72
N LEU A 635 -28.04 -24.86 -15.45
CA LEU A 635 -27.79 -24.74 -16.87
C LEU A 635 -28.94 -25.33 -17.70
N ARG A 636 -29.10 -24.79 -18.90
CA ARG A 636 -29.92 -25.32 -19.98
C ARG A 636 -29.00 -25.83 -21.08
N ARG A 637 -29.50 -26.74 -21.92
CA ARG A 637 -28.81 -27.12 -23.14
C ARG A 637 -28.63 -25.91 -24.05
N GLY A 638 -27.43 -25.73 -24.61
CA GLY A 638 -27.04 -24.56 -25.39
C GLY A 638 -26.26 -23.53 -24.56
N GLU A 639 -26.37 -22.26 -24.95
CA GLU A 639 -25.65 -21.16 -24.30
C GLU A 639 -26.36 -20.71 -23.02
N ASN A 640 -25.57 -20.48 -21.97
CA ASN A 640 -26.00 -19.99 -20.68
C ASN A 640 -25.15 -18.78 -20.33
N GLN A 641 -25.79 -17.65 -20.04
CA GLN A 641 -25.11 -16.42 -19.65
C GLN A 641 -25.31 -16.16 -18.17
N LEU A 642 -24.22 -15.85 -17.47
CA LEU A 642 -24.21 -15.30 -16.12
C LEU A 642 -23.57 -13.92 -16.18
N ARG A 643 -24.26 -12.91 -15.67
CA ARG A 643 -23.73 -11.57 -15.44
C ARG A 643 -23.78 -11.29 -13.96
N VAL A 644 -22.72 -10.71 -13.41
CA VAL A 644 -22.65 -10.35 -12.00
C VAL A 644 -22.11 -8.94 -11.83
N LYS A 645 -22.53 -8.32 -10.74
CA LYS A 645 -21.98 -7.08 -10.22
C LYS A 645 -22.23 -7.04 -8.72
N ALA A 646 -21.51 -6.18 -8.01
CA ALA A 646 -21.79 -5.90 -6.61
C ALA A 646 -22.42 -4.51 -6.48
N THR A 647 -23.08 -4.26 -5.36
CA THR A 647 -23.47 -2.92 -4.93
C THR A 647 -22.78 -2.60 -3.62
N ASN A 648 -22.38 -1.34 -3.42
CA ASN A 648 -21.98 -0.87 -2.10
C ASN A 648 -23.19 -0.31 -1.34
N LYS A 649 -23.04 -0.11 -0.04
CA LYS A 649 -24.08 0.42 0.86
C LYS A 649 -24.52 1.85 0.54
N PHE A 650 -23.84 2.53 -0.37
CA PHE A 650 -24.22 3.85 -0.88
C PHE A 650 -25.04 3.78 -2.18
N GLY A 651 -25.22 2.58 -2.75
CA GLY A 651 -25.98 2.35 -3.97
C GLY A 651 -25.16 2.36 -5.27
N TRP A 652 -23.83 2.44 -5.18
CA TRP A 652 -22.97 2.31 -6.37
C TRP A 652 -22.85 0.87 -6.80
N GLU A 653 -22.91 0.65 -8.10
CA GLU A 653 -22.72 -0.67 -8.70
C GLU A 653 -21.31 -0.80 -9.26
N SER A 654 -20.69 -1.97 -9.11
CA SER A 654 -19.46 -2.30 -9.82
C SER A 654 -19.70 -2.43 -11.33
N LYS A 655 -18.61 -2.45 -12.10
CA LYS A 655 -18.66 -2.94 -13.48
C LYS A 655 -19.31 -4.33 -13.56
N GLU A 656 -20.09 -4.53 -14.61
CA GLU A 656 -20.65 -5.84 -14.94
C GLU A 656 -19.54 -6.76 -15.47
N ASN A 657 -19.36 -7.87 -14.76
CA ASN A 657 -18.60 -9.02 -15.24
C ASN A 657 -19.57 -10.06 -15.78
N HIS A 658 -19.13 -10.78 -16.82
CA HIS A 658 -19.98 -11.77 -17.45
C HIS A 658 -19.20 -13.00 -17.87
N LEU A 659 -19.94 -14.10 -17.93
CA LEU A 659 -19.45 -15.42 -18.28
C LEU A 659 -20.53 -16.11 -19.13
N ILE A 660 -20.12 -16.71 -20.24
CA ILE A 660 -21.00 -17.51 -21.08
C ILE A 660 -20.45 -18.92 -21.16
N THR A 661 -21.28 -19.89 -20.77
CA THR A 661 -20.98 -21.32 -20.85
C THR A 661 -21.89 -21.98 -21.87
N LYS A 662 -21.40 -23.04 -22.53
CA LYS A 662 -22.19 -23.85 -23.45
C LYS A 662 -22.30 -25.28 -22.96
N SER A 663 -23.53 -25.78 -22.83
CA SER A 663 -23.86 -27.15 -22.43
C SER A 663 -24.36 -27.95 -23.63
N TYR A 664 -23.77 -29.11 -23.91
CA TYR A 664 -23.98 -29.89 -25.14
C TYR A 664 -25.05 -30.99 -25.04
#